data_AF-A0A3B3Z7I9-F1
#
_entry.id   AF-A0A3B3Z7I9-F1
#
_cell.length_a   1.000
_cell.length_b   1.000
_cell.length_c   1.000
_cell.angle_alpha   90.00
_cell.angle_beta   90.00
_cell.angle_gamma   90.00
#
_symmetry.space_group_name_H-M   'P 1'
#
loop_
_entity.id
_entity.type
_entity.pdbx_description
1 polymer ?
#
loop_
_entity_poly.entity_id
_entity_poly.type
_entity_poly.pdbx_seq_one_letter_code
_entity_poly.pdbx_strand_id
1 'polypeptide(L)'
;MTADRIMAPDGTFPFLYEEDPGFSTGSSAMSIDNLFPALLECFGIILCGYIAGRTNIITSTQAKGLGNFVSKFALPALLFKNMVLLDFANVIWPFLWSILIAKASVFVIVCLLTLFVACPESRFSKAGLYSIFATQSNDFALGYPIVAALYKNTYPEYLQYIYLVAPVSLMILNPIGFGFCEIQKWKNQINHQQGKIVIVGHVILQVLKNPIVFMVIFGIIAHFVLHQRIPAFMAEFVDGLANSFGGAALFYLGLSMVGQLRKLTKSTVVTLILLITAKLLLLPLVCKDLVELLDNSNTSTLNHTSLSNYAFLYGGFPTAPSVAIYAVYYNAEVEVVTSGMVISTFLSAPIMYVSAWLLTINWMDPDVLRKSLQNVSFNISIVGLVVLVWTISVMFLSKKFKRLPHKFAANLFFAQFMTCLGMILWNYIVYTDNFIGQIFTFTILCISLYSTYVWSGLIALSLVLLKKYEDMKVSSGMLVIVGWGIPAFVTSILLISGEMVSGTIDFAFFYGKAQIICSTVVAALSILLAGSSLVCLSRGTWAQKDEGNSPTIEDTLVEPDSPSISESNGFSGDSDRGITFYIVSVRERLQLVDRQVARHLILCLLLTVCLFANLSSCLWLLLNSVPGRLYLELQFFCAVANYGQVNVLKLGLVGFPLSMGKSFANFMCKKDFHPASKSNIKKVS
;
A
#
# COMPACT_ATOMS: atom_id res chain seq x y z
N MET A 1 -35.85 10.85 53.52
CA MET A 1 -35.66 11.86 54.59
C MET A 1 -35.36 13.18 53.91
N THR A 2 -36.21 14.16 54.20
CA THR A 2 -36.16 15.56 53.76
C THR A 2 -34.91 16.28 54.26
N ALA A 3 -34.28 17.12 53.43
CA ALA A 3 -33.49 18.26 53.89
C ALA A 3 -33.32 19.31 52.77
N ASP A 4 -34.17 20.33 52.89
CA ASP A 4 -34.07 21.73 52.51
C ASP A 4 -32.83 22.24 51.76
N ARG A 5 -33.10 22.92 50.63
CA ARG A 5 -32.21 23.90 50.01
C ARG A 5 -32.31 25.21 50.79
N ILE A 6 -31.27 25.55 51.54
CA ILE A 6 -31.09 26.90 52.10
C ILE A 6 -30.26 27.72 51.10
N MET A 7 -30.88 28.77 50.57
CA MET A 7 -30.28 29.76 49.68
C MET A 7 -29.62 30.84 50.55
N ALA A 8 -28.31 31.04 50.39
CA ALA A 8 -27.61 32.17 51.01
C ALA A 8 -27.87 33.46 50.20
N PRO A 9 -28.02 34.61 50.87
CA PRO A 9 -28.26 35.90 50.22
C PRO A 9 -26.91 36.46 49.79
N ASP A 10 -26.49 36.14 48.57
CA ASP A 10 -25.54 36.90 47.75
C ASP A 10 -25.12 35.97 46.60
N GLY A 11 -25.65 36.23 45.40
CA GLY A 11 -25.63 35.33 44.25
C GLY A 11 -24.25 35.02 43.65
N THR A 12 -23.42 34.28 44.39
CA THR A 12 -22.13 33.77 43.95
C THR A 12 -21.95 32.31 44.38
N PHE A 13 -21.67 31.43 43.42
CA PHE A 13 -21.33 30.02 43.66
C PHE A 13 -19.82 29.90 43.92
N PRO A 14 -19.36 29.44 45.10
CA PRO A 14 -17.98 29.00 45.28
C PRO A 14 -17.87 27.53 44.89
N PHE A 15 -17.26 27.24 43.73
CA PHE A 15 -16.79 25.89 43.41
C PHE A 15 -15.53 25.61 44.22
N LEU A 16 -15.69 24.98 45.39
CA LEU A 16 -14.63 24.30 46.11
C LEU A 16 -14.29 23.01 45.36
N TYR A 17 -13.05 22.90 44.88
CA TYR A 17 -12.46 21.64 44.45
C TYR A 17 -12.21 20.78 45.71
N GLU A 18 -12.97 19.72 45.89
CA GLU A 18 -12.56 18.58 46.72
C GLU A 18 -11.54 17.76 45.92
N GLU A 19 -10.30 17.69 46.41
CA GLU A 19 -9.32 16.71 45.97
C GLU A 19 -9.74 15.32 46.48
N ASP A 20 -10.25 14.47 45.58
CA ASP A 20 -10.36 13.03 45.83
C ASP A 20 -8.98 12.37 45.64
N PRO A 21 -8.37 11.77 46.68
CA PRO A 21 -7.10 11.09 46.54
C PRO A 21 -7.34 9.65 46.08
N GLY A 22 -7.04 9.37 44.82
CA GLY A 22 -6.85 8.00 44.34
C GLY A 22 -7.74 7.57 43.18
N PHE A 23 -7.62 8.23 42.02
CA PHE A 23 -7.95 7.59 40.75
C PHE A 23 -6.65 7.29 39.99
N SER A 24 -6.25 6.01 40.01
CA SER A 24 -5.17 5.49 39.19
C SER A 24 -5.43 5.82 37.71
N THR A 25 -4.58 6.64 37.12
CA THR A 25 -4.54 7.06 35.70
C THR A 25 -4.11 5.93 34.75
N GLY A 26 -4.62 4.71 34.95
CA GLY A 26 -4.08 3.48 34.37
C GLY A 26 -4.99 2.68 33.42
N SER A 27 -6.18 3.16 33.04
CA SER A 27 -7.10 2.34 32.23
C SER A 27 -7.75 3.13 31.10
N SER A 28 -7.53 2.67 29.86
CA SER A 28 -8.25 2.96 28.60
C SER A 28 -7.49 3.64 27.44
N ALA A 29 -6.17 3.74 27.47
CA ALA A 29 -5.41 4.10 26.26
C ALA A 29 -4.93 2.83 25.53
N MET A 30 -5.41 2.62 24.30
CA MET A 30 -4.88 1.61 23.36
C MET A 30 -3.35 1.73 23.29
N SER A 31 -2.62 0.61 23.39
CA SER A 31 -1.15 0.61 23.51
C SER A 31 -0.46 0.87 22.16
N ILE A 32 -0.49 2.11 21.69
CA ILE A 32 0.14 2.53 20.41
C ILE A 32 1.64 2.23 20.42
N ASP A 33 2.29 2.28 21.58
CA ASP A 33 3.72 2.00 21.74
C ASP A 33 4.11 0.60 21.22
N ASN A 34 3.18 -0.35 21.25
CA ASN A 34 3.40 -1.71 20.75
C ASN A 34 3.11 -1.86 19.24
N LEU A 35 2.40 -0.91 18.63
CA LEU A 35 2.05 -0.96 17.21
C LEU A 35 3.27 -0.79 16.31
N PHE A 36 4.15 0.17 16.62
CA PHE A 36 5.34 0.41 15.81
C PHE A 36 6.29 -0.81 15.80
N PRO A 37 6.63 -1.43 16.95
CA PRO A 37 7.35 -2.70 16.97
C PRO A 37 6.67 -3.81 16.16
N ALA A 38 5.35 -3.98 16.27
CA ALA A 38 4.63 -5.02 15.53
C ALA A 38 4.64 -4.78 14.01
N LEU A 39 4.50 -3.53 13.56
CA LEU A 39 4.66 -3.16 12.16
C LEU A 39 6.10 -3.40 11.69
N LEU A 40 7.09 -3.02 12.50
CA LEU A 40 8.50 -3.24 12.19
C LEU A 40 8.82 -4.74 12.05
N GLU A 41 8.29 -5.58 12.95
CA GLU A 41 8.40 -7.04 12.87
C GLU A 41 7.78 -7.56 11.57
N CYS A 42 6.52 -7.22 11.31
CA CYS A 42 5.78 -7.70 10.14
C CYS A 42 6.46 -7.31 8.83
N PHE A 43 6.73 -6.01 8.65
CA PHE A 43 7.33 -5.49 7.42
C PHE A 43 8.83 -5.81 7.32
N GLY A 44 9.52 -5.98 8.45
CA GLY A 44 10.91 -6.44 8.50
C GLY A 44 11.05 -7.86 7.97
N ILE A 45 10.17 -8.79 8.39
CA ILE A 45 10.17 -10.17 7.89
C ILE A 45 9.80 -10.22 6.39
N ILE A 46 8.79 -9.44 5.96
CA ILE A 46 8.43 -9.30 4.54
C ILE A 46 9.64 -8.81 3.73
N LEU A 47 10.35 -7.81 4.23
CA LEU A 47 11.54 -7.26 3.56
C LEU A 47 12.64 -8.32 3.45
N CYS A 48 12.88 -9.11 4.50
CA CYS A 48 13.83 -10.22 4.45
C CYS A 48 13.47 -11.25 3.38
N GLY A 49 12.20 -11.66 3.33
CA GLY A 49 11.69 -12.56 2.29
C GLY A 49 11.86 -12.00 0.88
N TYR A 50 11.55 -10.73 0.70
CA TYR A 50 11.74 -10.04 -0.56
C TYR A 50 13.21 -10.01 -1.00
N ILE A 51 14.13 -9.67 -0.09
CA ILE A 51 15.58 -9.66 -0.37
C ILE A 51 16.06 -11.06 -0.74
N ALA A 52 15.65 -12.10 -0.01
CA ALA A 52 16.02 -13.48 -0.29
C ALA A 52 15.57 -13.94 -1.69
N GLY A 53 14.35 -13.58 -2.10
CA GLY A 53 13.84 -13.89 -3.44
C GLY A 53 14.50 -13.05 -4.53
N ARG A 54 14.84 -11.79 -4.28
CA ARG A 54 15.55 -10.93 -5.25
C ARG A 54 17.00 -11.37 -5.48
N THR A 55 17.67 -11.80 -4.43
CA THR A 55 19.06 -12.30 -4.47
C THR A 55 19.15 -13.73 -5.02
N ASN A 56 18.00 -14.39 -5.26
CA ASN A 56 17.91 -15.81 -5.60
C ASN A 56 18.55 -16.73 -4.55
N ILE A 57 18.66 -16.29 -3.29
CA ILE A 57 18.98 -17.20 -2.17
C ILE A 57 17.88 -18.25 -2.07
N ILE A 58 16.63 -17.82 -2.24
CA ILE A 58 15.47 -18.70 -2.41
C ILE A 58 14.93 -18.52 -3.82
N THR A 59 15.00 -19.60 -4.58
CA THR A 59 14.48 -19.66 -5.95
C THR A 59 12.95 -19.61 -5.98
N SER A 60 12.36 -19.25 -7.12
CA SER A 60 10.89 -19.21 -7.26
C SER A 60 10.24 -20.59 -7.04
N THR A 61 10.94 -21.67 -7.35
CA THR A 61 10.48 -23.06 -7.08
C THR A 61 10.46 -23.36 -5.58
N GLN A 62 11.51 -22.99 -4.85
CA GLN A 62 11.55 -23.12 -3.39
C GLN A 62 10.49 -22.24 -2.72
N ALA A 63 10.28 -21.02 -3.22
CA ALA A 63 9.22 -20.13 -2.73
C ALA A 63 7.83 -20.76 -2.88
N LYS A 64 7.54 -21.44 -4.01
CA LYS A 64 6.29 -22.21 -4.17
C LYS A 64 6.19 -23.35 -3.14
N GLY A 65 7.29 -24.04 -2.85
CA GLY A 65 7.35 -25.05 -1.79
C GLY A 65 6.98 -24.49 -0.42
N LEU A 66 7.58 -23.35 -0.04
CA LEU A 66 7.25 -22.65 1.20
C LEU A 66 5.79 -22.19 1.23
N GLY A 67 5.27 -21.66 0.11
CA GLY A 67 3.86 -21.29 -0.02
C GLY A 67 2.91 -22.48 0.18
N ASN A 68 3.25 -23.66 -0.34
CA ASN A 68 2.49 -24.88 -0.12
C ASN A 68 2.53 -25.32 1.34
N PHE A 69 3.69 -25.23 2.01
CA PHE A 69 3.79 -25.51 3.44
C PHE A 69 2.88 -24.58 4.27
N VAL A 70 2.99 -23.27 4.04
CA VAL A 70 2.19 -22.25 4.74
C VAL A 70 0.69 -22.47 4.54
N SER A 71 0.26 -22.69 3.28
CA SER A 71 -1.16 -22.76 2.93
C SER A 71 -1.83 -24.12 3.22
N LYS A 72 -1.09 -25.24 3.16
CA LYS A 72 -1.65 -26.59 3.32
C LYS A 72 -1.42 -27.22 4.68
N PHE A 73 -0.45 -26.73 5.47
CA PHE A 73 -0.10 -27.31 6.77
C PHE A 73 -0.20 -26.27 7.89
N ALA A 74 0.60 -25.21 7.85
CA ALA A 74 0.73 -24.27 8.97
C ALA A 74 -0.56 -23.47 9.23
N LEU A 75 -1.15 -22.87 8.18
CA LEU A 75 -2.41 -22.12 8.32
C LEU A 75 -3.59 -23.02 8.73
N PRO A 76 -3.83 -24.18 8.08
CA PRO A 76 -4.80 -25.16 8.56
C PRO A 76 -4.67 -25.53 10.03
N ALA A 77 -3.46 -25.83 10.51
CA ALA A 77 -3.22 -26.16 11.92
C ALA A 77 -3.53 -24.99 12.85
N LEU A 78 -3.15 -23.77 12.46
CA LEU A 78 -3.46 -22.55 13.21
C LEU A 78 -4.98 -22.33 13.32
N LEU A 79 -5.72 -22.51 12.23
CA LEU A 79 -7.18 -22.35 12.22
C LEU A 79 -7.86 -23.43 13.03
N PHE A 80 -7.44 -24.69 12.87
CA PHE A 80 -7.96 -25.79 13.66
C PHE A 80 -7.78 -25.51 15.16
N LYS A 81 -6.56 -25.14 15.60
CA LYS A 81 -6.26 -24.80 16.99
C LYS A 81 -7.20 -23.71 17.51
N ASN A 82 -7.28 -22.59 16.80
CA ASN A 82 -8.06 -21.45 17.26
C ASN A 82 -9.58 -21.71 17.21
N MET A 83 -10.08 -22.57 16.31
CA MET A 83 -11.49 -22.97 16.28
C MET A 83 -11.86 -23.92 17.43
N VAL A 84 -10.96 -24.84 17.79
CA VAL A 84 -11.19 -25.73 18.94
C VAL A 84 -11.23 -24.93 20.25
N LEU A 85 -10.31 -23.99 20.42
CA LEU A 85 -10.17 -23.19 21.64
C LEU A 85 -11.12 -21.99 21.72
N LEU A 86 -11.86 -21.68 20.65
CA LEU A 86 -12.76 -20.53 20.58
C LEU A 86 -13.88 -20.67 21.60
N ASP A 87 -14.18 -19.61 22.37
CA ASP A 87 -15.35 -19.61 23.26
C ASP A 87 -16.56 -18.98 22.59
N PHE A 88 -17.43 -19.80 22.00
CA PHE A 88 -18.63 -19.33 21.29
C PHE A 88 -19.65 -18.61 22.18
N ALA A 89 -19.60 -18.81 23.51
CA ALA A 89 -20.54 -18.18 24.44
C ALA A 89 -20.33 -16.66 24.54
N ASN A 90 -19.09 -16.19 24.35
CA ASN A 90 -18.70 -14.79 24.50
C ASN A 90 -18.59 -14.03 23.16
N VAL A 91 -19.08 -14.61 22.06
CA VAL A 91 -19.02 -14.00 20.73
C VAL A 91 -20.10 -12.92 20.58
N ILE A 92 -19.67 -11.69 20.27
CA ILE A 92 -20.58 -10.60 19.87
C ILE A 92 -21.03 -10.83 18.42
N TRP A 93 -22.16 -11.51 18.27
CA TRP A 93 -22.75 -11.82 16.95
C TRP A 93 -23.09 -10.58 16.10
N PRO A 94 -23.59 -9.46 16.65
CA PRO A 94 -23.82 -8.24 15.87
C PRO A 94 -22.58 -7.80 15.11
N PHE A 95 -21.42 -7.78 15.77
CA PHE A 95 -20.14 -7.45 15.15
C PHE A 95 -19.82 -8.36 13.95
N LEU A 96 -19.96 -9.67 14.12
CA LEU A 96 -19.70 -10.63 13.04
C LEU A 96 -20.60 -10.37 11.84
N TRP A 97 -21.89 -10.15 12.06
CA TRP A 97 -22.85 -9.84 10.99
C TRP A 97 -22.53 -8.50 10.33
N SER A 98 -22.17 -7.47 11.09
CA SER A 98 -21.76 -6.17 10.55
C SER A 98 -20.57 -6.29 9.61
N ILE A 99 -19.51 -7.01 10.01
CA ILE A 99 -18.34 -7.20 9.14
C ILE A 99 -18.68 -8.06 7.92
N LEU A 100 -19.50 -9.10 8.08
CA LEU A 100 -19.90 -9.94 6.96
C LEU A 100 -20.74 -9.15 5.93
N ILE A 101 -21.71 -8.36 6.40
CA ILE A 101 -22.54 -7.49 5.55
C ILE A 101 -21.67 -6.41 4.89
N ALA A 102 -20.68 -5.84 5.61
CA ALA A 102 -19.75 -4.86 5.06
C ALA A 102 -18.91 -5.43 3.92
N LYS A 103 -18.37 -6.64 4.10
CA LYS A 103 -17.65 -7.31 3.03
C LYS A 103 -18.58 -7.69 1.89
N ALA A 104 -19.78 -8.18 2.17
CA ALA A 104 -20.76 -8.53 1.13
C ALA A 104 -21.17 -7.32 0.30
N SER A 105 -21.40 -6.15 0.92
CA SER A 105 -21.77 -4.93 0.21
C SER A 105 -20.64 -4.45 -0.70
N VAL A 106 -19.40 -4.38 -0.20
CA VAL A 106 -18.22 -4.02 -1.01
C VAL A 106 -17.99 -5.06 -2.12
N PHE A 107 -18.18 -6.35 -1.84
CA PHE A 107 -18.10 -7.43 -2.84
C PHE A 107 -19.06 -7.17 -4.00
N VAL A 108 -20.33 -6.89 -3.69
CA VAL A 108 -21.39 -6.64 -4.67
C VAL A 108 -21.11 -5.37 -5.45
N ILE A 109 -20.71 -4.27 -4.79
CA ILE A 109 -20.37 -3.00 -5.46
C ILE A 109 -19.26 -3.22 -6.49
N VAL A 110 -18.16 -3.83 -6.08
CA VAL A 110 -17.02 -4.11 -6.98
C VAL A 110 -17.41 -5.08 -8.08
N CYS A 111 -18.26 -6.08 -7.78
CA CYS A 111 -18.72 -7.08 -8.74
C CYS A 111 -19.55 -6.41 -9.84
N LEU A 112 -20.57 -5.64 -9.45
CA LEU A 112 -21.46 -4.94 -10.37
C LEU A 112 -20.68 -3.92 -11.21
N LEU A 113 -19.86 -3.08 -10.59
CA LEU A 113 -19.04 -2.10 -11.30
C LEU A 113 -18.13 -2.79 -12.32
N THR A 114 -17.51 -3.91 -11.94
CA THR A 114 -16.68 -4.68 -12.87
C THR A 114 -17.50 -5.29 -14.01
N LEU A 115 -18.70 -5.81 -13.74
CA LEU A 115 -19.59 -6.34 -14.78
C LEU A 115 -20.08 -5.27 -15.76
N PHE A 116 -20.24 -4.01 -15.31
CA PHE A 116 -20.63 -2.88 -16.16
C PHE A 116 -19.47 -2.33 -16.98
N VAL A 117 -18.26 -2.24 -16.40
CA VAL A 117 -17.10 -1.58 -17.04
C VAL A 117 -16.26 -2.56 -17.87
N ALA A 118 -16.17 -3.84 -17.49
CA ALA A 118 -15.29 -4.79 -18.14
C ALA A 118 -15.83 -5.28 -19.49
N CYS A 119 -14.91 -5.56 -20.42
CA CYS A 119 -15.25 -6.11 -21.73
C CYS A 119 -16.04 -7.43 -21.62
N PRO A 120 -17.05 -7.67 -22.50
CA PRO A 120 -17.94 -8.83 -22.43
C PRO A 120 -17.25 -10.20 -22.46
N GLU A 121 -16.04 -10.27 -23.00
CA GLU A 121 -15.26 -11.51 -23.13
C GLU A 121 -14.57 -11.95 -21.83
N SER A 122 -14.34 -11.06 -20.87
CA SER A 122 -13.62 -11.39 -19.61
C SER A 122 -14.33 -10.92 -18.34
N ARG A 123 -15.51 -10.30 -18.49
CA ARG A 123 -16.24 -9.62 -17.41
C ARG A 123 -16.52 -10.50 -16.19
N PHE A 124 -16.82 -11.78 -16.37
CA PHE A 124 -17.21 -12.64 -15.24
C PHE A 124 -15.99 -13.03 -14.40
N SER A 125 -14.90 -13.47 -15.02
CA SER A 125 -13.69 -13.78 -14.24
C SER A 125 -13.09 -12.54 -13.56
N LYS A 126 -13.13 -11.38 -14.23
CA LYS A 126 -12.78 -10.08 -13.62
C LYS A 126 -13.65 -9.78 -12.42
N ALA A 127 -14.97 -9.84 -12.56
CA ALA A 127 -15.91 -9.53 -11.48
C ALA A 127 -15.69 -10.44 -10.26
N GLY A 128 -15.51 -11.74 -10.48
CA GLY A 128 -15.22 -12.69 -9.40
C GLY A 128 -13.90 -12.38 -8.69
N LEU A 129 -12.79 -12.26 -9.43
CA LEU A 129 -11.46 -12.05 -8.83
C LEU A 129 -11.30 -10.66 -8.20
N TYR A 130 -11.86 -9.62 -8.79
CA TYR A 130 -11.76 -8.25 -8.27
C TYR A 130 -12.59 -8.04 -7.00
N SER A 131 -13.76 -8.66 -6.90
CA SER A 131 -14.53 -8.64 -5.67
C SER A 131 -13.88 -9.43 -4.55
N ILE A 132 -13.26 -10.58 -4.84
CA ILE A 132 -12.43 -11.30 -3.86
C ILE A 132 -11.23 -10.43 -3.46
N PHE A 133 -10.56 -9.77 -4.41
CA PHE A 133 -9.44 -8.87 -4.12
C PHE A 133 -9.80 -7.75 -3.13
N ALA A 134 -10.99 -7.15 -3.31
CA ALA A 134 -11.45 -6.04 -2.49
C ALA A 134 -11.89 -6.45 -1.07
N THR A 135 -12.20 -7.73 -0.83
CA THR A 135 -12.82 -8.18 0.43
C THR A 135 -11.99 -9.20 1.22
N GLN A 136 -11.11 -9.96 0.54
CA GLN A 136 -10.23 -10.92 1.17
C GLN A 136 -8.99 -10.22 1.75
N SER A 137 -8.96 -10.10 3.07
CA SER A 137 -7.87 -9.48 3.83
C SER A 137 -6.76 -10.48 4.17
N ASN A 138 -5.53 -9.98 4.37
CA ASN A 138 -4.44 -10.72 4.99
C ASN A 138 -4.62 -10.78 6.52
N ASP A 139 -5.70 -11.43 6.94
CA ASP A 139 -6.20 -11.44 8.32
C ASP A 139 -5.19 -12.05 9.29
N PHE A 140 -4.56 -13.17 8.92
CA PHE A 140 -3.74 -13.95 9.86
C PHE A 140 -2.28 -13.51 9.90
N ALA A 141 -1.64 -13.29 8.74
CA ALA A 141 -0.20 -13.00 8.73
C ALA A 141 0.09 -11.56 9.11
N LEU A 142 -0.75 -10.60 8.68
CA LEU A 142 -0.61 -9.18 9.01
C LEU A 142 -1.63 -8.72 10.06
N GLY A 143 -2.91 -9.07 9.89
CA GLY A 143 -3.97 -8.57 10.78
C GLY A 143 -3.79 -8.99 12.24
N TYR A 144 -3.52 -10.26 12.50
CA TYR A 144 -3.42 -10.79 13.87
C TYR A 144 -2.30 -10.14 14.71
N PRO A 145 -1.03 -10.05 14.26
CA PRO A 145 0.01 -9.35 15.04
C PRO A 145 -0.34 -7.89 15.38
N ILE A 146 -1.02 -7.20 14.48
CA ILE A 146 -1.39 -5.79 14.66
C ILE A 146 -2.52 -5.64 15.68
N VAL A 147 -3.53 -6.48 15.60
CA VAL A 147 -4.62 -6.50 16.59
C VAL A 147 -4.11 -6.95 17.94
N ALA A 148 -3.21 -7.93 17.97
CA ALA A 148 -2.55 -8.34 19.20
C ALA A 148 -1.75 -7.19 19.83
N ALA A 149 -1.03 -6.39 19.04
CA ALA A 149 -0.28 -5.25 19.57
C ALA A 149 -1.18 -4.18 20.20
N LEU A 150 -2.36 -3.95 19.61
CA LEU A 150 -3.25 -2.86 20.03
C LEU A 150 -4.25 -3.27 21.12
N TYR A 151 -4.78 -4.49 21.05
CA TYR A 151 -5.94 -4.91 21.83
C TYR A 151 -5.64 -6.03 22.84
N LYS A 152 -4.51 -6.75 22.76
CA LYS A 152 -4.25 -7.90 23.66
C LYS A 152 -4.32 -7.54 25.15
N ASN A 153 -3.87 -6.34 25.52
CA ASN A 153 -3.87 -5.89 26.92
C ASN A 153 -5.20 -5.26 27.36
N THR A 154 -6.03 -4.83 26.42
CA THR A 154 -7.25 -4.05 26.70
C THR A 154 -8.53 -4.86 26.45
N TYR A 155 -8.60 -5.56 25.31
CA TYR A 155 -9.72 -6.38 24.84
C TYR A 155 -9.19 -7.68 24.17
N PRO A 156 -8.66 -8.63 24.95
CA PRO A 156 -8.07 -9.87 24.41
C PRO A 156 -9.06 -10.70 23.59
N GLU A 157 -10.36 -10.60 23.88
CA GLU A 157 -11.43 -11.24 23.12
C GLU A 157 -11.46 -10.82 21.64
N TYR A 158 -10.95 -9.63 21.28
CA TYR A 158 -10.97 -9.16 19.88
C TYR A 158 -10.09 -9.97 18.95
N LEU A 159 -9.02 -10.58 19.48
CA LEU A 159 -8.13 -11.44 18.72
C LEU A 159 -8.86 -12.69 18.21
N GLN A 160 -9.83 -13.18 18.97
CA GLN A 160 -10.62 -14.37 18.62
C GLN A 160 -11.52 -14.11 17.41
N TYR A 161 -12.04 -12.88 17.26
CA TYR A 161 -12.90 -12.54 16.13
C TYR A 161 -12.22 -12.67 14.78
N ILE A 162 -10.91 -12.45 14.67
CA ILE A 162 -10.18 -12.62 13.39
C ILE A 162 -10.32 -14.06 12.89
N TYR A 163 -10.20 -15.04 13.79
CA TYR A 163 -10.28 -16.44 13.46
C TYR A 163 -11.69 -16.89 13.08
N LEU A 164 -12.72 -16.14 13.47
CA LEU A 164 -14.12 -16.41 13.10
C LEU A 164 -14.52 -15.67 11.82
N VAL A 165 -14.29 -14.36 11.76
CA VAL A 165 -14.71 -13.49 10.66
C VAL A 165 -14.02 -13.85 9.34
N ALA A 166 -12.71 -14.14 9.37
CA ALA A 166 -11.95 -14.37 8.14
C ALA A 166 -12.37 -15.67 7.42
N PRO A 167 -12.51 -16.84 8.09
CA PRO A 167 -12.99 -18.04 7.42
C PRO A 167 -14.46 -17.98 7.01
N VAL A 168 -15.35 -17.41 7.83
CA VAL A 168 -16.78 -17.27 7.49
C VAL A 168 -16.95 -16.43 6.23
N SER A 169 -16.23 -15.30 6.14
CA SER A 169 -16.23 -14.45 4.95
C SER A 169 -15.70 -15.20 3.72
N LEU A 170 -14.62 -15.98 3.87
CA LEU A 170 -14.06 -16.80 2.79
C LEU A 170 -15.04 -17.91 2.35
N MET A 171 -15.77 -18.52 3.28
CA MET A 171 -16.75 -19.58 2.99
C MET A 171 -18.00 -19.06 2.26
N ILE A 172 -18.40 -17.81 2.51
CA ILE A 172 -19.64 -17.24 1.93
C ILE A 172 -19.35 -16.49 0.63
N LEU A 173 -18.34 -15.62 0.60
CA LEU A 173 -18.11 -14.71 -0.53
C LEU A 173 -17.28 -15.33 -1.65
N ASN A 174 -16.23 -16.10 -1.33
CA ASN A 174 -15.35 -16.65 -2.37
C ASN A 174 -16.02 -17.67 -3.31
N PRO A 175 -16.98 -18.52 -2.87
CA PRO A 175 -17.73 -19.37 -3.80
C PRO A 175 -18.44 -18.59 -4.90
N ILE A 176 -18.98 -17.41 -4.57
CA ILE A 176 -19.65 -16.55 -5.55
C ILE A 176 -18.63 -16.08 -6.59
N GLY A 177 -17.46 -15.61 -6.14
CA GLY A 177 -16.40 -15.18 -7.04
C GLY A 177 -15.82 -16.32 -7.89
N PHE A 178 -15.65 -17.52 -7.33
CA PHE A 178 -15.25 -18.71 -8.08
C PHE A 178 -16.32 -19.15 -9.08
N GLY A 179 -17.60 -19.07 -8.72
CA GLY A 179 -18.71 -19.31 -9.63
C GLY A 179 -18.65 -18.42 -10.85
N PHE A 180 -18.38 -17.12 -10.68
CA PHE A 180 -18.15 -16.22 -11.80
C PHE A 180 -16.94 -16.59 -12.67
N CYS A 181 -15.84 -17.05 -12.06
CA CYS A 181 -14.68 -17.52 -12.81
C CYS A 181 -14.95 -18.81 -13.59
N GLU A 182 -15.74 -19.72 -13.02
CA GLU A 182 -16.11 -20.98 -13.68
C GLU A 182 -17.12 -20.75 -14.82
N ILE A 183 -18.07 -19.83 -14.63
CA ILE A 183 -18.97 -19.36 -15.71
C ILE A 183 -18.16 -18.78 -16.87
N GLN A 184 -17.10 -18.02 -16.58
CA GLN A 184 -16.21 -17.50 -17.63
C GLN A 184 -15.46 -18.61 -18.36
N LYS A 185 -14.93 -19.61 -17.64
CA LYS A 185 -14.26 -20.77 -18.24
C LYS A 185 -15.21 -21.56 -19.14
N TRP A 186 -16.43 -21.80 -18.66
CA TRP A 186 -17.47 -22.48 -19.43
C TRP A 186 -17.87 -21.70 -20.69
N LYS A 187 -18.01 -20.37 -20.60
CA LYS A 187 -18.30 -19.51 -21.77
C LYS A 187 -17.20 -19.58 -22.83
N ASN A 188 -15.95 -19.75 -22.43
CA ASN A 188 -14.81 -19.83 -23.34
C ASN A 188 -14.61 -21.23 -23.95
N GLN A 189 -15.29 -22.26 -23.45
CA GLN A 189 -15.23 -23.62 -24.01
C GLN A 189 -16.25 -23.78 -25.16
N ILE A 190 -15.77 -24.24 -26.30
CA ILE A 190 -16.55 -24.42 -27.55
C ILE A 190 -17.56 -25.59 -27.46
N ASN A 191 -17.34 -26.55 -26.55
CA ASN A 191 -18.22 -27.72 -26.35
C ASN A 191 -19.12 -27.55 -25.12
N HIS A 192 -20.36 -27.09 -25.33
CA HIS A 192 -21.37 -26.84 -24.29
C HIS A 192 -22.05 -28.10 -23.72
N GLN A 193 -21.30 -29.15 -23.34
CA GLN A 193 -21.87 -30.42 -22.87
C GLN A 193 -22.04 -30.56 -21.35
N GLN A 194 -21.64 -29.58 -20.53
CA GLN A 194 -21.82 -29.65 -19.08
C GLN A 194 -23.06 -28.89 -18.60
N GLY A 195 -23.91 -29.55 -17.82
CA GLY A 195 -25.11 -28.96 -17.23
C GLY A 195 -24.81 -27.94 -16.13
N LYS A 196 -25.65 -26.91 -15.97
CA LYS A 196 -25.52 -25.83 -14.97
C LYS A 196 -25.36 -26.35 -13.53
N ILE A 197 -25.99 -27.49 -13.21
CA ILE A 197 -25.91 -28.15 -11.89
C ILE A 197 -24.52 -28.72 -11.62
N VAL A 198 -23.83 -29.21 -12.66
CA VAL A 198 -22.46 -29.74 -12.54
C VAL A 198 -21.49 -28.61 -12.21
N ILE A 199 -21.69 -27.42 -12.77
CA ILE A 199 -20.87 -26.23 -12.48
C ILE A 199 -21.04 -25.80 -11.02
N VAL A 200 -22.29 -25.69 -10.54
CA VAL A 200 -22.56 -25.33 -9.14
C VAL A 200 -22.01 -26.38 -8.17
N GLY A 201 -22.22 -27.67 -8.47
CA GLY A 201 -21.66 -28.77 -7.69
C GLY A 201 -20.13 -28.78 -7.67
N HIS A 202 -19.49 -28.46 -8.81
CA HIS A 202 -18.04 -28.35 -8.91
C HIS A 202 -17.49 -27.20 -8.06
N VAL A 203 -18.12 -26.03 -8.11
CA VAL A 203 -17.72 -24.84 -7.33
C VAL A 203 -17.85 -25.12 -5.82
N ILE A 204 -18.96 -25.72 -5.37
CA ILE A 204 -19.15 -26.09 -3.96
C ILE A 204 -18.10 -27.11 -3.53
N LEU A 205 -17.88 -28.16 -4.34
CA LEU A 205 -16.88 -29.18 -4.04
C LEU A 205 -15.47 -28.58 -3.97
N GLN A 206 -15.14 -27.62 -4.83
CA GLN A 206 -13.86 -26.95 -4.85
C GLN A 206 -13.64 -26.07 -3.61
N VAL A 207 -14.70 -25.43 -3.11
CA VAL A 207 -14.68 -24.66 -1.86
C VAL A 207 -14.47 -25.59 -0.66
N LEU A 208 -15.18 -26.71 -0.60
CA LEU A 208 -15.02 -27.69 0.48
C LEU A 208 -13.65 -28.39 0.44
N LYS A 209 -13.06 -28.56 -0.75
CA LYS A 209 -11.67 -29.03 -0.92
C LYS A 209 -10.62 -27.99 -0.53
N ASN A 210 -11.02 -26.75 -0.21
CA ASN A 210 -10.07 -25.78 0.31
C ASN A 210 -9.62 -26.21 1.71
N PRO A 211 -8.31 -26.45 1.94
CA PRO A 211 -7.80 -26.95 3.22
C PRO A 211 -8.14 -26.01 4.40
N ILE A 212 -8.28 -24.71 4.13
CA ILE A 212 -8.67 -23.70 5.12
C ILE A 212 -10.11 -23.96 5.59
N VAL A 213 -11.06 -24.11 4.66
CA VAL A 213 -12.48 -24.33 4.95
C VAL A 213 -12.67 -25.66 5.67
N PHE A 214 -12.04 -26.71 5.15
CA PHE A 214 -12.10 -28.04 5.73
C PHE A 214 -11.65 -28.05 7.19
N MET A 215 -10.52 -27.40 7.50
CA MET A 215 -9.97 -27.39 8.86
C MET A 215 -10.73 -26.50 9.83
N VAL A 216 -11.40 -25.46 9.34
CA VAL A 216 -12.31 -24.65 10.17
C VAL A 216 -13.55 -25.45 10.54
N ILE A 217 -14.19 -26.12 9.57
CA ILE A 217 -15.34 -27.00 9.85
C ILE A 217 -14.93 -28.11 10.82
N PHE A 218 -13.81 -28.77 10.57
CA PHE A 218 -13.28 -29.81 11.44
C PHE A 218 -12.96 -29.28 12.85
N GLY A 219 -12.39 -28.07 12.96
CA GLY A 219 -12.12 -27.41 14.23
C GLY A 219 -13.38 -27.08 15.03
N ILE A 220 -14.45 -26.62 14.37
CA ILE A 220 -15.75 -26.37 15.00
C ILE A 220 -16.38 -27.69 15.50
N ILE A 221 -16.33 -28.76 14.71
CA ILE A 221 -16.82 -30.07 15.15
C ILE A 221 -16.01 -30.57 16.35
N ALA A 222 -14.67 -30.45 16.27
CA ALA A 222 -13.77 -30.84 17.33
C ALA A 222 -13.94 -30.01 18.61
N HIS A 223 -14.31 -28.73 18.52
CA HIS A 223 -14.67 -27.89 19.67
C HIS A 223 -15.78 -28.54 20.51
N PHE A 224 -16.87 -28.96 19.87
CA PHE A 224 -18.01 -29.57 20.55
C PHE A 224 -17.70 -30.98 21.07
N VAL A 225 -16.89 -31.76 20.35
CA VAL A 225 -16.51 -33.12 20.76
C VAL A 225 -15.51 -33.10 21.92
N LEU A 226 -14.54 -32.19 21.89
CA LEU A 226 -13.41 -32.14 22.82
C LEU A 226 -13.58 -31.12 23.96
N HIS A 227 -14.73 -30.45 24.04
CA HIS A 227 -15.06 -29.49 25.09
C HIS A 227 -13.99 -28.40 25.27
N GLN A 228 -13.68 -27.66 24.20
CA GLN A 228 -12.72 -26.55 24.19
C GLN A 228 -11.26 -26.92 24.52
N ARG A 229 -10.85 -28.19 24.40
CA ARG A 229 -9.48 -28.62 24.70
C ARG A 229 -8.88 -29.45 23.58
N ILE A 230 -7.60 -29.24 23.30
CA ILE A 230 -6.83 -30.11 22.42
C ILE A 230 -6.19 -31.20 23.29
N PRO A 231 -6.34 -32.50 22.95
CA PRO A 231 -5.71 -33.59 23.68
C PRO A 231 -4.20 -33.39 23.82
N ALA A 232 -3.64 -33.66 25.00
CA ALA A 232 -2.24 -33.39 25.30
C ALA A 232 -1.26 -34.03 24.31
N PHE A 233 -1.58 -35.22 23.77
CA PHE A 233 -0.73 -35.91 22.80
C PHE A 233 -0.68 -35.21 21.42
N MET A 234 -1.67 -34.38 21.08
CA MET A 234 -1.72 -33.61 19.83
C MET A 234 -1.31 -32.14 20.01
N ALA A 235 -1.36 -31.62 21.23
CA ALA A 235 -1.17 -30.19 21.50
C ALA A 235 0.16 -29.67 20.94
N GLU A 236 1.28 -30.30 21.30
CA GLU A 236 2.62 -29.91 20.83
C GLU A 236 2.77 -30.06 19.30
N PHE A 237 2.14 -31.06 18.69
CA PHE A 237 2.16 -31.26 17.24
C PHE A 237 1.42 -30.13 16.51
N VAL A 238 0.21 -29.81 16.97
CA VAL A 238 -0.59 -28.71 16.41
C VAL A 238 0.09 -27.37 16.63
N ASP A 239 0.69 -27.16 17.81
CA ASP A 239 1.39 -25.94 18.17
C ASP A 239 2.65 -25.73 17.33
N GLY A 240 3.44 -26.78 17.09
CA GLY A 240 4.60 -26.72 16.21
C GLY A 240 4.23 -26.25 14.79
N LEU A 241 3.13 -26.77 14.23
CA LEU A 241 2.64 -26.35 12.91
C LEU A 241 2.05 -24.94 12.93
N ALA A 242 1.19 -24.63 13.90
CA ALA A 242 0.50 -23.35 14.02
C ALA A 242 1.49 -22.18 14.23
N ASN A 243 2.45 -22.35 15.15
CA ASN A 243 3.42 -21.30 15.50
C ASN A 243 4.40 -21.01 14.34
N SER A 244 4.61 -21.98 13.44
CA SER A 244 5.43 -21.77 12.24
C SER A 244 4.78 -20.81 11.22
N PHE A 245 3.46 -20.59 11.30
CA PHE A 245 2.71 -19.84 10.29
C PHE A 245 3.14 -18.37 10.19
N GLY A 246 3.19 -17.63 11.31
CA GLY A 246 3.29 -16.16 11.29
C GLY A 246 4.51 -15.66 10.50
N GLY A 247 5.71 -16.03 10.95
CA GLY A 247 6.96 -15.65 10.29
C GLY A 247 7.09 -16.24 8.88
N ALA A 248 6.73 -17.51 8.68
CA ALA A 248 6.85 -18.17 7.37
C ALA A 248 5.91 -17.55 6.33
N ALA A 249 4.70 -17.15 6.72
CA ALA A 249 3.72 -16.51 5.86
C ALA A 249 4.15 -15.09 5.46
N LEU A 250 4.65 -14.30 6.41
CA LEU A 250 5.20 -12.96 6.14
C LEU A 250 6.43 -13.04 5.23
N PHE A 251 7.33 -13.99 5.46
CA PHE A 251 8.51 -14.21 4.63
C PHE A 251 8.13 -14.66 3.22
N TYR A 252 7.18 -15.60 3.10
CA TYR A 252 6.62 -16.05 1.82
C TYR A 252 5.93 -14.92 1.06
N LEU A 253 5.17 -14.06 1.76
CA LEU A 253 4.56 -12.87 1.19
C LEU A 253 5.64 -11.99 0.54
N GLY A 254 6.74 -11.73 1.24
CA GLY A 254 7.91 -11.03 0.70
C GLY A 254 8.49 -11.67 -0.56
N LEU A 255 8.71 -12.99 -0.55
CA LEU A 255 9.18 -13.75 -1.72
C LEU A 255 8.24 -13.58 -2.93
N SER A 256 6.92 -13.64 -2.69
CA SER A 256 5.90 -13.61 -3.73
C SER A 256 5.78 -12.24 -4.44
N MET A 257 6.21 -11.16 -3.78
CA MET A 257 6.19 -9.79 -4.31
C MET A 257 7.28 -9.54 -5.37
N VAL A 258 8.29 -10.41 -5.44
CA VAL A 258 9.45 -10.24 -6.33
C VAL A 258 9.02 -10.20 -7.79
N GLY A 259 9.26 -9.06 -8.43
CA GLY A 259 9.04 -8.89 -9.88
C GLY A 259 7.59 -8.69 -10.31
N GLN A 260 6.61 -8.66 -9.38
CA GLN A 260 5.19 -8.49 -9.74
C GLN A 260 4.91 -7.09 -10.30
N LEU A 261 5.43 -6.03 -9.66
CA LEU A 261 5.32 -4.65 -10.15
C LEU A 261 5.98 -4.42 -11.52
N ARG A 262 6.83 -5.36 -11.96
CA ARG A 262 7.36 -5.33 -13.31
C ARG A 262 6.19 -5.54 -14.29
N LYS A 263 5.20 -6.38 -14.01
CA LYS A 263 4.16 -6.76 -14.98
C LYS A 263 3.12 -5.67 -15.28
N LEU A 264 3.20 -4.51 -14.62
CA LEU A 264 2.23 -3.43 -14.78
C LEU A 264 2.29 -2.77 -16.17
N THR A 265 1.12 -2.64 -16.79
CA THR A 265 0.88 -1.90 -18.04
C THR A 265 0.00 -0.68 -17.79
N LYS A 266 -0.01 0.30 -18.70
CA LYS A 266 -0.77 1.55 -18.54
C LYS A 266 -2.27 1.32 -18.32
N SER A 267 -2.88 0.35 -19.00
CA SER A 267 -4.32 0.04 -18.87
C SER A 267 -4.67 -0.55 -17.49
N THR A 268 -3.76 -1.30 -16.87
CA THR A 268 -3.98 -1.93 -15.56
C THR A 268 -3.96 -0.94 -14.39
N VAL A 269 -3.34 0.24 -14.57
CA VAL A 269 -3.18 1.23 -13.48
C VAL A 269 -4.52 1.76 -12.98
N VAL A 270 -5.46 2.04 -13.89
CA VAL A 270 -6.78 2.57 -13.51
C VAL A 270 -7.55 1.55 -12.67
N THR A 271 -7.57 0.30 -13.10
CA THR A 271 -8.19 -0.80 -12.34
C THR A 271 -7.57 -0.96 -10.97
N LEU A 272 -6.23 -0.89 -10.87
CA LEU A 272 -5.53 -0.98 -9.59
C LEU A 272 -5.93 0.14 -8.63
N ILE A 273 -6.01 1.38 -9.10
CA ILE A 273 -6.44 2.51 -8.27
C ILE A 273 -7.84 2.26 -7.71
N LEU A 274 -8.78 1.85 -8.55
CA LEU A 274 -10.15 1.56 -8.12
C LEU A 274 -10.20 0.44 -7.07
N LEU A 275 -9.45 -0.65 -7.30
CA LEU A 275 -9.41 -1.78 -6.37
C LEU A 275 -8.73 -1.46 -5.05
N ILE A 276 -7.64 -0.69 -5.08
CA ILE A 276 -6.93 -0.26 -3.88
C ILE A 276 -7.80 0.72 -3.08
N THR A 277 -8.49 1.65 -3.73
CA THR A 277 -9.45 2.55 -3.09
C THR A 277 -10.61 1.76 -2.46
N ALA A 278 -11.17 0.79 -3.18
CA ALA A 278 -12.22 -0.06 -2.63
C ALA A 278 -11.72 -0.84 -1.39
N LYS A 279 -10.47 -1.33 -1.43
CA LYS A 279 -9.91 -2.16 -0.37
C LYS A 279 -9.44 -1.38 0.86
N LEU A 280 -8.72 -0.29 0.68
CA LEU A 280 -8.03 0.44 1.75
C LEU A 280 -8.78 1.69 2.23
N LEU A 281 -9.83 2.13 1.53
CA LEU A 281 -10.65 3.27 1.94
C LEU A 281 -12.12 2.88 2.10
N LEU A 282 -12.76 2.33 1.06
CA LEU A 282 -14.19 2.01 1.11
C LEU A 282 -14.50 0.92 2.15
N LEU A 283 -13.78 -0.21 2.13
CA LEU A 283 -14.05 -1.32 3.05
C LEU A 283 -13.89 -0.93 4.54
N PRO A 284 -12.82 -0.25 4.99
CA PRO A 284 -12.71 0.25 6.37
C PRO A 284 -13.90 1.08 6.82
N LEU A 285 -14.33 2.04 5.99
CA LEU A 285 -15.45 2.94 6.31
C LEU A 285 -16.76 2.16 6.41
N VAL A 286 -17.05 1.30 5.44
CA VAL A 286 -18.27 0.48 5.45
C VAL A 286 -18.28 -0.50 6.63
N CYS A 287 -17.13 -1.05 7.04
CA CYS A 287 -17.04 -1.90 8.23
C CYS A 287 -17.39 -1.11 9.51
N LYS A 288 -16.84 0.10 9.64
CA LYS A 288 -17.10 1.00 10.76
C LYS A 288 -18.58 1.37 10.85
N ASP A 289 -19.12 1.93 9.75
CA ASP A 289 -20.48 2.45 9.69
C ASP A 289 -21.52 1.34 9.93
N LEU A 290 -21.29 0.13 9.42
CA LEU A 290 -22.22 -0.98 9.66
C LEU A 290 -22.16 -1.51 11.09
N VAL A 291 -21.00 -1.46 11.76
CA VAL A 291 -20.94 -1.78 13.20
C VAL A 291 -21.73 -0.75 13.99
N GLU A 292 -21.58 0.54 13.72
CA GLU A 292 -22.34 1.60 14.39
C GLU A 292 -23.86 1.51 14.13
N LEU A 293 -24.26 1.09 12.93
CA LEU A 293 -25.67 0.96 12.56
C LEU A 293 -26.35 -0.27 13.19
N LEU A 294 -25.66 -1.42 13.21
CA LEU A 294 -26.23 -2.70 13.65
C LEU A 294 -26.08 -2.93 15.16
N ASP A 295 -25.11 -2.29 15.81
CA ASP A 295 -24.88 -2.41 17.25
C ASP A 295 -25.73 -1.42 18.08
N ASN A 296 -26.91 -1.01 17.59
CA ASN A 296 -27.85 -0.12 18.30
C ASN A 296 -28.48 -0.74 19.59
N SER A 297 -27.90 -1.81 20.13
CA SER A 297 -28.32 -2.41 21.39
C SER A 297 -27.70 -1.67 22.58
N ASN A 298 -28.40 -1.63 23.73
CA ASN A 298 -28.05 -0.87 24.95
C ASN A 298 -26.74 -1.31 25.66
N THR A 299 -25.71 -1.72 24.93
CA THR A 299 -24.34 -1.90 25.44
C THR A 299 -23.75 -0.54 25.81
N SER A 300 -22.88 -0.51 26.82
CA SER A 300 -22.22 0.71 27.30
C SER A 300 -21.53 1.45 26.15
N THR A 301 -21.73 2.78 26.08
CA THR A 301 -21.21 3.67 25.01
C THR A 301 -19.70 3.53 24.73
N LEU A 302 -18.92 3.12 25.75
CA LEU A 302 -17.49 2.85 25.65
C LEU A 302 -17.14 1.58 24.86
N ASN A 303 -17.92 0.51 24.99
CA ASN A 303 -17.69 -0.75 24.25
C ASN A 303 -18.08 -0.60 22.77
N HIS A 304 -19.16 0.12 22.48
CA HIS A 304 -19.58 0.45 21.11
C HIS A 304 -18.49 1.17 20.33
N THR A 305 -17.86 2.16 20.96
CA THR A 305 -16.83 2.97 20.31
C THR A 305 -15.57 2.15 20.01
N SER A 306 -15.18 1.23 20.90
CA SER A 306 -13.98 0.40 20.69
C SER A 306 -14.17 -0.67 19.60
N LEU A 307 -15.38 -1.21 19.47
CA LEU A 307 -15.74 -2.24 18.48
C LEU A 307 -15.81 -1.66 17.05
N SER A 308 -16.42 -0.48 16.89
CA SER A 308 -16.42 0.28 15.63
C SER A 308 -14.99 0.66 15.21
N ASN A 309 -14.17 1.13 16.15
CA ASN A 309 -12.75 1.41 15.92
C ASN A 309 -11.99 0.16 15.46
N TYR A 310 -12.25 -0.99 16.08
CA TYR A 310 -11.67 -2.27 15.66
C TYR A 310 -12.13 -2.66 14.24
N ALA A 311 -13.40 -2.49 13.90
CA ALA A 311 -13.95 -2.74 12.58
C ALA A 311 -13.27 -1.91 11.48
N PHE A 312 -13.02 -0.63 11.76
CA PHE A 312 -12.29 0.26 10.86
C PHE A 312 -10.87 -0.24 10.61
N LEU A 313 -10.15 -0.59 11.67
CA LEU A 313 -8.79 -1.13 11.56
C LEU A 313 -8.75 -2.45 10.78
N TYR A 314 -9.69 -3.35 11.07
CA TYR A 314 -9.84 -4.64 10.41
C TYR A 314 -10.07 -4.50 8.90
N GLY A 315 -10.92 -3.56 8.48
CA GLY A 315 -11.14 -3.27 7.07
C GLY A 315 -9.89 -2.76 6.35
N GLY A 316 -8.97 -2.12 7.08
CA GLY A 316 -7.71 -1.55 6.57
C GLY A 316 -6.61 -2.56 6.26
N PHE A 317 -6.79 -3.84 6.63
CA PHE A 317 -5.82 -4.87 6.28
C PHE A 317 -5.70 -5.05 4.76
N PRO A 318 -4.48 -5.27 4.23
CA PRO A 318 -4.27 -5.40 2.78
C PRO A 318 -4.83 -6.72 2.25
N THR A 319 -4.88 -6.84 0.92
CA THR A 319 -5.37 -8.07 0.27
C THR A 319 -4.47 -9.27 0.57
N ALA A 320 -5.06 -10.44 0.83
CA ALA A 320 -4.31 -11.67 1.08
C ALA A 320 -3.50 -12.15 -0.14
N PRO A 321 -2.29 -12.72 0.06
CA PRO A 321 -1.55 -13.36 -1.03
C PRO A 321 -2.26 -14.57 -1.66
N SER A 322 -3.23 -15.18 -0.97
CA SER A 322 -4.05 -16.28 -1.52
C SER A 322 -4.84 -15.87 -2.77
N VAL A 323 -5.24 -14.59 -2.89
CA VAL A 323 -5.98 -14.09 -4.06
C VAL A 323 -5.13 -14.19 -5.34
N ALA A 324 -3.81 -13.98 -5.24
CA ALA A 324 -2.89 -14.17 -6.36
C ALA A 324 -2.81 -15.63 -6.82
N ILE A 325 -2.95 -16.59 -5.89
CA ILE A 325 -2.98 -18.02 -6.23
C ILE A 325 -4.25 -18.33 -7.02
N TYR A 326 -5.40 -17.77 -6.63
CA TYR A 326 -6.65 -17.94 -7.37
C TYR A 326 -6.57 -17.33 -8.77
N ALA A 327 -5.98 -16.14 -8.91
CA ALA A 327 -5.77 -15.53 -10.22
C ALA A 327 -4.92 -16.41 -11.16
N VAL A 328 -3.87 -17.05 -10.63
CA VAL A 328 -3.04 -18.01 -11.39
C VAL A 328 -3.83 -19.26 -11.74
N TYR A 329 -4.64 -19.80 -10.81
CA TYR A 329 -5.46 -21.00 -11.04
C TYR A 329 -6.53 -20.80 -12.13
N TYR A 330 -7.17 -19.63 -12.16
CA TYR A 330 -8.14 -19.29 -13.20
C TYR A 330 -7.50 -18.68 -14.45
N ASN A 331 -6.18 -18.48 -14.44
CA ASN A 331 -5.42 -17.80 -15.49
C ASN A 331 -6.05 -16.46 -15.93
N ALA A 332 -6.45 -15.65 -14.95
CA ALA A 332 -7.17 -14.41 -15.20
C ALA A 332 -6.64 -13.27 -14.32
N GLU A 333 -6.39 -12.12 -14.96
CA GLU A 333 -5.96 -10.88 -14.31
C GLU A 333 -4.80 -11.02 -13.30
N VAL A 334 -3.89 -11.97 -13.57
CA VAL A 334 -2.75 -12.27 -12.69
C VAL A 334 -1.91 -11.01 -12.47
N GLU A 335 -1.71 -10.20 -13.50
CA GLU A 335 -0.90 -8.98 -13.43
C GLU A 335 -1.51 -7.92 -12.49
N VAL A 336 -2.82 -7.69 -12.59
CA VAL A 336 -3.56 -6.74 -11.76
C VAL A 336 -3.60 -7.25 -10.32
N VAL A 337 -4.02 -8.49 -10.09
CA VAL A 337 -4.18 -9.04 -8.75
C VAL A 337 -2.84 -9.12 -8.00
N THR A 338 -1.79 -9.64 -8.65
CA THR A 338 -0.47 -9.78 -8.00
C THR A 338 0.16 -8.43 -7.69
N SER A 339 0.10 -7.49 -8.64
CA SER A 339 0.67 -6.15 -8.44
C SER A 339 -0.15 -5.34 -7.43
N GLY A 340 -1.47 -5.44 -7.49
CA GLY A 340 -2.38 -4.79 -6.56
C GLY A 340 -2.19 -5.27 -5.13
N MET A 341 -1.96 -6.56 -4.93
CA MET A 341 -1.67 -7.14 -3.61
C MET A 341 -0.36 -6.60 -3.03
N VAL A 342 0.67 -6.42 -3.87
CA VAL A 342 1.92 -5.77 -3.45
C VAL A 342 1.65 -4.32 -3.04
N ILE A 343 1.01 -3.54 -3.91
CA ILE A 343 0.76 -2.11 -3.65
C ILE A 343 -0.13 -1.93 -2.42
N SER A 344 -1.19 -2.73 -2.28
CA SER A 344 -2.10 -2.64 -1.13
C SER A 344 -1.38 -2.98 0.17
N THR A 345 -0.48 -3.96 0.19
CA THR A 345 0.33 -4.30 1.38
C THR A 345 1.26 -3.17 1.80
N PHE A 346 1.91 -2.50 0.85
CA PHE A 346 2.79 -1.37 1.18
C PHE A 346 2.00 -0.12 1.59
N LEU A 347 0.84 0.11 0.99
CA LEU A 347 0.00 1.28 1.29
C LEU A 347 -0.81 1.09 2.57
N SER A 348 -1.14 -0.15 2.97
CA SER A 348 -1.87 -0.42 4.21
C SER A 348 -1.05 -0.09 5.46
N ALA A 349 0.28 -0.23 5.45
CA ALA A 349 1.13 0.07 6.61
C ALA A 349 0.99 1.52 7.11
N PRO A 350 1.23 2.55 6.26
CA PRO A 350 1.07 3.94 6.68
C PRO A 350 -0.39 4.28 7.00
N ILE A 351 -1.35 3.78 6.21
CA ILE A 351 -2.78 4.03 6.45
C ILE A 351 -3.16 3.48 7.82
N MET A 352 -2.83 2.24 8.12
CA MET A 352 -3.17 1.58 9.37
C MET A 352 -2.47 2.19 10.58
N TYR A 353 -1.21 2.64 10.44
CA TYR A 353 -0.52 3.38 11.49
C TYR A 353 -1.23 4.70 11.81
N VAL A 354 -1.61 5.47 10.78
CA VAL A 354 -2.39 6.71 10.94
C VAL A 354 -3.75 6.42 11.52
N SER A 355 -4.47 5.43 11.00
CA SER A 355 -5.77 4.99 11.48
C SER A 355 -5.71 4.62 12.96
N ALA A 356 -4.75 3.79 13.38
CA ALA A 356 -4.62 3.42 14.79
C ALA A 356 -4.37 4.63 15.69
N TRP A 357 -3.46 5.53 15.32
CA TRP A 357 -3.27 6.81 16.02
C TRP A 357 -4.56 7.60 16.12
N LEU A 358 -5.30 7.69 15.02
CA LEU A 358 -6.54 8.43 14.97
C LEU A 358 -7.62 7.91 15.93
N LEU A 359 -7.72 6.58 16.03
CA LEU A 359 -8.71 5.92 16.87
C LEU A 359 -8.41 6.11 18.38
N THR A 360 -7.17 6.45 18.74
CA THR A 360 -6.78 6.73 20.13
C THR A 360 -7.04 8.16 20.58
N ILE A 361 -7.17 9.11 19.64
CA ILE A 361 -7.45 10.52 19.93
C ILE A 361 -8.95 10.69 20.18
N ASN A 362 -9.44 10.17 21.31
CA ASN A 362 -10.78 10.45 21.83
C ASN A 362 -10.80 11.63 22.83
N TRP A 363 -9.63 12.13 23.23
CA TRP A 363 -9.49 13.28 24.13
C TRP A 363 -8.77 14.42 23.42
N MET A 364 -9.56 15.45 23.12
CA MET A 364 -9.21 16.58 22.27
C MET A 364 -8.45 17.64 23.07
N ASP A 365 -7.29 17.27 23.62
CA ASP A 365 -6.33 18.27 24.08
C ASP A 365 -5.44 18.68 22.89
N PRO A 366 -5.56 19.93 22.40
CA PRO A 366 -4.79 20.38 21.24
C PRO A 366 -3.27 20.30 21.44
N ASP A 367 -2.77 20.29 22.68
CA ASP A 367 -1.33 20.20 22.95
C ASP A 367 -0.81 18.75 22.87
N VAL A 368 -1.57 17.78 23.36
CA VAL A 368 -1.26 16.34 23.22
C VAL A 368 -1.26 15.94 21.75
N LEU A 369 -2.20 16.48 20.98
CA LEU A 369 -2.32 16.26 19.54
C LEU A 369 -1.10 16.79 18.78
N ARG A 370 -0.70 18.04 19.03
CA ARG A 370 0.47 18.65 18.36
C ARG A 370 1.73 17.86 18.64
N LYS A 371 1.94 17.47 19.90
CA LYS A 371 3.08 16.64 20.32
C LYS A 371 3.05 15.26 19.64
N SER A 372 1.87 14.66 19.50
CA SER A 372 1.69 13.37 18.82
C SER A 372 1.96 13.46 17.33
N LEU A 373 1.47 14.50 16.65
CA LEU A 373 1.72 14.74 15.23
C LEU A 373 3.22 14.94 14.95
N GLN A 374 3.91 15.67 15.84
CA GLN A 374 5.34 15.86 15.77
C GLN A 374 6.11 14.55 15.97
N ASN A 375 5.72 13.73 16.96
CA ASN A 375 6.31 12.40 17.18
C ASN A 375 6.11 11.48 15.96
N VAL A 376 4.91 11.48 15.37
CA VAL A 376 4.62 10.72 14.14
C VAL A 376 5.50 11.21 12.98
N SER A 377 5.60 12.52 12.79
CA SER A 377 6.44 13.13 11.76
C SER A 377 7.92 12.78 11.94
N PHE A 378 8.40 12.78 13.18
CA PHE A 378 9.76 12.40 13.55
C PHE A 378 10.03 10.91 13.26
N ASN A 379 9.18 10.00 13.74
CA ASN A 379 9.34 8.56 13.54
C ASN A 379 9.36 8.20 12.04
N ILE A 380 8.46 8.80 11.26
CA ILE A 380 8.38 8.55 9.82
C ILE A 380 9.58 9.17 9.10
N SER A 381 10.08 10.32 9.54
CA SER A 381 11.28 10.94 8.98
C SER A 381 12.53 10.07 9.18
N ILE A 382 12.67 9.38 10.32
CA ILE A 382 13.76 8.43 10.56
C ILE A 382 13.69 7.27 9.56
N VAL A 383 12.51 6.63 9.46
CA VAL A 383 12.29 5.52 8.51
C VAL A 383 12.54 5.98 7.07
N GLY A 384 12.04 7.16 6.71
CA GLY A 384 12.23 7.79 5.41
C GLY A 384 13.70 8.06 5.09
N LEU A 385 14.49 8.52 6.06
CA LEU A 385 15.91 8.82 5.89
C LEU A 385 16.74 7.56 5.60
N VAL A 386 16.51 6.46 6.33
CA VAL A 386 17.16 5.16 6.07
C VAL A 386 16.86 4.68 4.64
N VAL A 387 15.59 4.81 4.24
CA VAL A 387 15.12 4.42 2.91
C VAL A 387 15.74 5.29 1.81
N LEU A 388 15.88 6.60 2.05
CA LEU A 388 16.48 7.58 1.15
C LEU A 388 17.96 7.39 0.95
N VAL A 389 18.71 7.17 2.03
CA VAL A 389 20.15 6.90 1.95
C VAL A 389 20.39 5.72 1.02
N TRP A 390 19.57 4.68 1.14
CA TRP A 390 19.60 3.55 0.23
C TRP A 390 19.22 3.92 -1.22
N THR A 391 18.11 4.64 -1.45
CA THR A 391 17.70 4.99 -2.84
C THR A 391 18.71 5.88 -3.54
N ILE A 392 19.21 6.89 -2.85
CA ILE A 392 20.21 7.83 -3.35
C ILE A 392 21.49 7.05 -3.70
N SER A 393 21.96 6.19 -2.80
CA SER A 393 23.11 5.31 -3.05
C SER A 393 22.93 4.45 -4.30
N VAL A 394 21.77 3.79 -4.44
CA VAL A 394 21.45 2.96 -5.61
C VAL A 394 21.40 3.79 -6.90
N MET A 395 20.84 5.00 -6.85
CA MET A 395 20.78 5.90 -8.01
C MET A 395 22.16 6.35 -8.47
N PHE A 396 23.03 6.76 -7.54
CA PHE A 396 24.42 7.15 -7.85
C PHE A 396 25.20 5.98 -8.45
N LEU A 397 25.11 4.80 -7.84
CA LEU A 397 25.75 3.60 -8.35
C LEU A 397 25.24 3.24 -9.75
N SER A 398 23.95 3.40 -10.02
CA SER A 398 23.34 3.00 -11.30
C SER A 398 23.79 3.82 -12.51
N LYS A 399 24.37 5.02 -12.30
CA LYS A 399 24.71 6.01 -13.35
C LYS A 399 23.54 6.42 -14.26
N LYS A 400 22.30 6.01 -13.96
CA LYS A 400 21.10 6.29 -14.78
C LYS A 400 20.51 7.69 -14.57
N PHE A 401 21.04 8.47 -13.62
CA PHE A 401 20.57 9.82 -13.28
C PHE A 401 20.67 10.84 -14.43
N LYS A 402 21.42 10.54 -15.49
CA LYS A 402 21.57 11.43 -16.67
C LYS A 402 20.35 11.42 -17.60
N ARG A 403 19.41 10.47 -17.46
CA ARG A 403 18.20 10.38 -18.30
C ARG A 403 17.03 11.20 -17.72
N LEU A 404 16.20 11.76 -18.59
CA LEU A 404 15.35 12.91 -18.28
C LEU A 404 14.17 12.73 -17.29
N PRO A 405 13.63 11.54 -16.97
CA PRO A 405 12.76 11.42 -15.79
C PRO A 405 13.56 11.07 -14.52
N HIS A 406 14.67 10.34 -14.64
CA HIS A 406 15.52 9.93 -13.50
C HIS A 406 16.26 11.12 -12.88
N LYS A 407 16.62 12.13 -13.69
CA LYS A 407 17.26 13.35 -13.20
C LYS A 407 16.32 14.16 -12.28
N PHE A 408 15.03 14.23 -12.61
CA PHE A 408 14.04 14.93 -11.79
C PHE A 408 13.66 14.12 -10.55
N ALA A 409 13.54 12.79 -10.69
CA ALA A 409 13.41 11.92 -9.54
C ALA A 409 14.60 12.05 -8.55
N ALA A 410 15.83 12.22 -9.04
CA ALA A 410 17.01 12.44 -8.19
C ALA A 410 16.87 13.73 -7.35
N ASN A 411 16.40 14.82 -7.95
CA ASN A 411 16.18 16.07 -7.24
C ASN A 411 15.03 15.97 -6.24
N LEU A 412 13.96 15.25 -6.59
CA LEU A 412 12.87 14.95 -5.65
C LEU A 412 13.39 14.16 -4.43
N PHE A 413 14.23 13.14 -4.63
CA PHE A 413 14.83 12.39 -3.53
C PHE A 413 15.75 13.26 -2.67
N PHE A 414 16.49 14.18 -3.28
CA PHE A 414 17.34 15.12 -2.55
C PHE A 414 16.51 16.12 -1.73
N ALA A 415 15.44 16.68 -2.30
CA ALA A 415 14.47 17.51 -1.57
C ALA A 415 13.90 16.75 -0.38
N GLN A 416 13.44 15.52 -0.60
CA GLN A 416 12.87 14.69 0.45
C GLN A 416 13.88 14.31 1.56
N PHE A 417 15.16 14.13 1.21
CA PHE A 417 16.25 13.96 2.19
C PHE A 417 16.41 15.18 3.08
N MET A 418 16.40 16.37 2.49
CA MET A 418 16.46 17.62 3.26
C MET A 418 15.21 17.81 4.14
N THR A 419 14.03 17.38 3.68
CA THR A 419 12.79 17.44 4.47
C THR A 419 12.83 16.50 5.69
N CYS A 420 13.25 15.24 5.51
CA CYS A 420 13.38 14.31 6.64
C CYS A 420 14.47 14.74 7.63
N LEU A 421 15.62 15.22 7.14
CA LEU A 421 16.69 15.75 7.99
C LEU A 421 16.21 17.01 8.74
N GLY A 422 15.49 17.88 8.06
CA GLY A 422 14.89 19.08 8.64
C GLY A 422 13.93 18.77 9.78
N MET A 423 13.08 17.74 9.67
CA MET A 423 12.15 17.40 10.75
C MET A 423 12.83 16.76 11.95
N ILE A 424 13.87 15.97 11.72
CA ILE A 424 14.68 15.43 12.81
C ILE A 424 15.32 16.59 13.57
N LEU A 425 15.93 17.55 12.87
CA LEU A 425 16.51 18.75 13.48
C LEU A 425 15.46 19.59 14.21
N TRP A 426 14.27 19.79 13.61
CA TRP A 426 13.18 20.55 14.21
C TRP A 426 12.76 19.96 15.55
N ASN A 427 12.66 18.63 15.64
CA ASN A 427 12.25 17.96 16.86
C ASN A 427 13.20 18.21 18.06
N TYR A 428 14.48 18.49 17.81
CA TYR A 428 15.43 18.86 18.86
C TYR A 428 15.46 20.37 19.12
N ILE A 429 15.44 21.16 18.05
CA ILE A 429 15.64 22.61 18.10
C ILE A 429 14.40 23.33 18.60
N VAL A 430 13.19 22.81 18.37
CA VAL A 430 11.94 23.47 18.78
C VAL A 430 11.82 23.62 20.30
N TYR A 431 12.43 22.72 21.08
CA TYR A 431 12.48 22.80 22.54
C TYR A 431 13.66 23.62 23.06
N THR A 432 14.57 24.03 22.16
CA THR A 432 15.69 24.91 22.49
C THR A 432 15.25 26.34 22.16
N ASP A 433 15.37 27.29 23.09
CA ASP A 433 15.07 28.72 22.86
C ASP A 433 16.10 29.42 21.94
N ASN A 434 16.61 28.71 20.93
CA ASN A 434 17.58 29.19 19.97
C ASN A 434 16.88 29.68 18.69
N PHE A 435 16.56 30.98 18.67
CA PHE A 435 15.88 31.65 17.55
C PHE A 435 16.55 31.43 16.19
N ILE A 436 17.89 31.52 16.15
CA ILE A 436 18.66 31.33 14.90
C ILE A 436 18.52 29.89 14.40
N GLY A 437 18.59 28.92 15.32
CA GLY A 437 18.38 27.51 15.00
C GLY A 437 16.99 27.23 14.46
N GLN A 438 15.96 27.84 15.05
CA GLN A 438 14.56 27.69 14.62
C GLN A 438 14.35 28.24 13.20
N ILE A 439 14.81 29.47 12.90
CA ILE A 439 14.71 30.06 11.55
C ILE A 439 15.47 29.23 10.51
N PHE A 440 16.69 28.80 10.84
CA PHE A 440 17.51 28.01 9.92
C PHE A 440 16.83 26.68 9.57
N THR A 441 16.34 25.98 10.59
CA THR A 441 15.67 24.68 10.42
C THR A 441 14.33 24.83 9.70
N PHE A 442 13.58 25.88 10.02
CA PHE A 442 12.36 26.25 9.31
C PHE A 442 12.64 26.48 7.82
N THR A 443 13.69 27.23 7.48
CA THR A 443 14.05 27.54 6.10
C THR A 443 14.38 26.28 5.31
N ILE A 444 15.18 25.37 5.89
CA ILE A 444 15.49 24.08 5.28
C ILE A 444 14.22 23.27 5.04
N LEU A 445 13.35 23.17 6.05
CA LEU A 445 12.10 22.41 5.95
C LEU A 445 11.16 22.97 4.90
N CYS A 446 10.95 24.29 4.88
CA CYS A 446 10.01 24.94 3.99
C CYS A 446 10.46 24.86 2.52
N ILE A 447 11.73 25.18 2.23
CA ILE A 447 12.30 25.09 0.88
C ILE A 447 12.25 23.64 0.39
N SER A 448 12.65 22.69 1.22
CA SER A 448 12.68 21.28 0.82
C SER A 448 11.29 20.73 0.60
N LEU A 449 10.34 20.97 1.51
CA LEU A 449 8.96 20.48 1.40
C LEU A 449 8.26 21.06 0.17
N TYR A 450 8.32 22.38 -0.06
CA TYR A 450 7.74 22.98 -1.27
C TYR A 450 8.42 22.49 -2.54
N SER A 451 9.72 22.17 -2.49
CA SER A 451 10.40 21.56 -3.63
C SER A 451 9.84 20.18 -3.96
N THR A 452 9.50 19.36 -2.95
CA THR A 452 8.84 18.06 -3.20
C THR A 452 7.51 18.22 -3.97
N TYR A 453 6.77 19.30 -3.70
CA TYR A 453 5.52 19.60 -4.39
C TYR A 453 5.77 19.94 -5.86
N VAL A 454 6.68 20.88 -6.13
CA VAL A 454 7.00 21.32 -7.49
C VAL A 454 7.59 20.18 -8.32
N TRP A 455 8.47 19.37 -7.73
CA TRP A 455 9.09 18.23 -8.42
C TRP A 455 8.07 17.19 -8.89
N SER A 456 7.00 16.96 -8.14
CA SER A 456 5.95 16.01 -8.56
C SER A 456 5.28 16.41 -9.88
N GLY A 457 4.98 17.71 -10.07
CA GLY A 457 4.47 18.26 -11.31
C GLY A 457 5.49 18.23 -12.44
N LEU A 458 6.76 18.56 -12.15
CA LEU A 458 7.84 18.55 -13.15
C LEU A 458 8.16 17.13 -13.67
N ILE A 459 8.04 16.09 -12.83
CA ILE A 459 8.19 14.69 -13.27
C ILE A 459 7.05 14.35 -14.25
N ALA A 460 5.80 14.71 -13.95
CA ALA A 460 4.69 14.46 -14.87
C ALA A 460 4.88 15.17 -16.21
N LEU A 461 5.32 16.44 -16.18
CA LEU A 461 5.66 17.21 -17.37
C LEU A 461 6.78 16.56 -18.18
N SER A 462 7.81 16.04 -17.50
CA SER A 462 8.94 15.37 -18.16
C SER A 462 8.52 14.13 -18.96
N LEU A 463 7.50 13.40 -18.51
CA LEU A 463 6.96 12.25 -19.23
C LEU A 463 6.24 12.66 -20.51
N VAL A 464 5.55 13.80 -20.48
CA VAL A 464 4.88 14.36 -21.67
C VAL A 464 5.91 14.85 -22.68
N LEU A 465 6.93 15.59 -22.22
CA LEU A 465 8.01 16.08 -23.09
C LEU A 465 8.73 14.91 -23.78
N LEU A 466 9.00 13.84 -23.04
CA LEU A 466 9.64 12.64 -23.58
C LEU A 466 8.78 11.87 -24.59
N LYS A 467 7.45 12.03 -24.57
CA LYS A 467 6.52 11.37 -25.50
C LYS A 467 6.17 12.23 -26.73
N LYS A 468 6.07 13.56 -26.56
CA LYS A 468 5.53 14.47 -27.59
C LYS A 468 6.61 15.12 -28.47
N TYR A 469 7.86 15.20 -28.00
CA TYR A 469 8.95 15.83 -28.74
C TYR A 469 10.28 15.11 -28.48
N GLU A 470 10.63 14.13 -29.33
CA GLU A 470 11.96 13.49 -29.28
C GLU A 470 13.10 14.49 -29.58
N ASP A 471 12.80 15.60 -30.29
CA ASP A 471 13.79 16.55 -30.80
C ASP A 471 13.90 17.89 -30.07
N MET A 472 12.93 18.24 -29.20
CA MET A 472 13.01 19.50 -28.44
C MET A 472 13.90 19.33 -27.21
N LYS A 473 15.16 19.78 -27.33
CA LYS A 473 16.08 19.99 -26.19
C LYS A 473 15.57 21.12 -25.28
N VAL A 474 14.47 20.91 -24.56
CA VAL A 474 14.13 21.76 -23.41
C VAL A 474 15.32 21.67 -22.45
N SER A 475 15.92 22.82 -22.11
CA SER A 475 17.07 22.85 -21.21
C SER A 475 16.67 22.26 -19.86
N SER A 476 17.09 21.02 -19.61
CA SER A 476 16.87 20.33 -18.34
C SER A 476 17.42 21.12 -17.15
N GLY A 477 18.37 22.05 -17.37
CA GLY A 477 18.84 22.98 -16.35
C GLY A 477 17.78 24.00 -15.93
N MET A 478 17.00 24.55 -16.87
CA MET A 478 15.97 25.54 -16.57
C MET A 478 14.87 24.95 -15.68
N LEU A 479 14.42 23.72 -15.96
CA LEU A 479 13.43 23.03 -15.12
C LEU A 479 13.96 22.71 -13.72
N VAL A 480 15.27 22.49 -13.56
CA VAL A 480 15.89 22.31 -12.24
C VAL A 480 15.92 23.63 -11.47
N ILE A 481 16.21 24.74 -12.13
CA ILE A 481 16.13 26.08 -11.54
C ILE A 481 14.70 26.36 -11.07
N VAL A 482 13.69 25.99 -11.86
CA VAL A 482 12.27 26.13 -11.46
C VAL A 482 11.96 25.28 -10.21
N GLY A 483 12.41 24.03 -10.16
CA GLY A 483 12.13 23.09 -9.06
C GLY A 483 12.68 23.50 -7.69
N TRP A 484 13.75 24.29 -7.65
CA TRP A 484 14.34 24.82 -6.40
C TRP A 484 14.10 26.31 -6.20
N GLY A 485 14.04 27.08 -7.29
CA GLY A 485 13.88 28.54 -7.28
C GLY A 485 12.51 28.99 -6.79
N ILE A 486 11.42 28.32 -7.23
CA ILE A 486 10.06 28.66 -6.76
C ILE A 486 9.96 28.44 -5.23
N PRO A 487 10.31 27.26 -4.67
CA PRO A 487 10.34 27.04 -3.22
C PRO A 487 11.19 28.04 -2.44
N ALA A 488 12.40 28.35 -2.93
CA ALA A 488 13.29 29.31 -2.29
C ALA A 488 12.67 30.71 -2.25
N PHE A 489 12.13 31.17 -3.38
CA PHE A 489 11.49 32.48 -3.49
C PHE A 489 10.29 32.63 -2.55
N VAL A 490 9.39 31.63 -2.53
CA VAL A 490 8.22 31.63 -1.64
C VAL A 490 8.64 31.62 -0.17
N THR A 491 9.67 30.85 0.19
CA THR A 491 10.19 30.82 1.55
C THR A 491 10.84 32.14 1.94
N SER A 492 11.59 32.79 1.05
CA SER A 492 12.16 34.12 1.30
C SER A 492 11.10 35.17 1.55
N ILE A 493 9.98 35.15 0.81
CA ILE A 493 8.84 36.05 1.07
C ILE A 493 8.25 35.79 2.46
N LEU A 494 8.08 34.53 2.86
CA LEU A 494 7.58 34.17 4.18
C LEU A 494 8.50 34.66 5.31
N LEU A 495 9.82 34.56 5.13
CA LEU A 495 10.79 35.05 6.12
C LEU A 495 10.77 36.58 6.27
N ILE A 496 10.47 37.32 5.19
CA ILE A 496 10.44 38.80 5.20
C ILE A 496 9.09 39.33 5.72
N SER A 497 7.99 38.70 5.31
CA SER A 497 6.63 39.20 5.57
C SER A 497 5.91 38.50 6.72
N GLY A 498 6.45 37.38 7.22
CA GLY A 498 5.78 36.55 8.21
C GLY A 498 5.96 37.06 9.63
N GLU A 499 4.85 37.14 10.37
CA GLU A 499 4.87 37.30 11.83
C GLU A 499 4.95 35.93 12.50
N MET A 500 5.95 35.74 13.36
CA MET A 500 6.17 34.49 14.08
C MET A 500 5.10 34.30 15.15
N VAL A 501 4.44 33.14 15.15
CA VAL A 501 3.42 32.81 16.16
C VAL A 501 4.11 32.19 17.38
N SER A 502 4.11 32.91 18.50
CA SER A 502 4.73 32.48 19.75
C SER A 502 4.07 31.21 20.33
N GLY A 503 4.90 30.28 20.84
CA GLY A 503 4.43 29.05 21.50
C GLY A 503 4.00 27.91 20.55
N THR A 504 4.23 28.03 19.24
CA THR A 504 3.89 26.97 18.27
C THR A 504 5.01 25.94 18.14
N ILE A 505 4.71 24.68 18.49
CA ILE A 505 5.65 23.56 18.37
C ILE A 505 5.59 22.92 16.96
N ASP A 506 4.45 23.06 16.28
CA ASP A 506 4.24 22.53 14.92
C ASP A 506 4.83 23.46 13.86
N PHE A 507 5.78 22.93 13.07
CA PHE A 507 6.40 23.61 11.94
C PHE A 507 5.38 24.16 10.94
N ALA A 508 4.24 23.47 10.75
CA ALA A 508 3.22 23.87 9.77
C ALA A 508 2.55 25.22 10.09
N PHE A 509 2.65 25.69 11.34
CA PHE A 509 1.99 26.90 11.82
C PHE A 509 2.96 28.00 12.28
N PHE A 510 4.25 27.85 12.03
CA PHE A 510 5.28 28.77 12.55
C PHE A 510 5.05 30.24 12.12
N TYR A 511 4.63 30.47 10.88
CA TYR A 511 4.20 31.79 10.37
C TYR A 511 2.68 31.90 10.17
N GLY A 512 1.91 31.02 10.83
CA GLY A 512 0.44 31.06 10.85
C GLY A 512 -0.21 31.06 9.46
N LYS A 513 -1.18 31.96 9.26
CA LYS A 513 -2.01 32.01 8.03
C LYS A 513 -1.21 32.29 6.76
N ALA A 514 -0.13 33.09 6.84
CA ALA A 514 0.69 33.42 5.67
C ALA A 514 1.34 32.15 5.08
N GLN A 515 1.85 31.26 5.93
CA GLN A 515 2.43 29.98 5.52
C GLN A 515 1.41 29.06 4.86
N ILE A 516 0.19 29.01 5.37
CA ILE A 516 -0.91 28.20 4.82
C ILE A 516 -1.30 28.70 3.43
N ILE A 517 -1.38 30.02 3.22
CA ILE A 517 -1.68 30.61 1.90
C ILE A 517 -0.58 30.24 0.91
N CYS A 518 0.69 30.43 1.27
CA CYS A 518 1.82 30.06 0.42
C CYS A 518 1.82 28.57 0.07
N SER A 519 1.60 27.70 1.06
CA SER A 519 1.49 26.24 0.86
C SER A 519 0.36 25.88 -0.12
N THR A 520 -0.80 26.52 0.03
CA THR A 520 -1.98 26.31 -0.83
C THR A 520 -1.65 26.68 -2.27
N VAL A 521 -1.02 27.83 -2.51
CA VAL A 521 -0.67 28.31 -3.85
C VAL A 521 0.32 27.37 -4.53
N VAL A 522 1.41 26.99 -3.83
CA VAL A 522 2.44 26.09 -4.39
C VAL A 522 1.84 24.71 -4.69
N ALA A 523 1.03 24.16 -3.79
CA ALA A 523 0.36 22.88 -3.98
C ALA A 523 -0.62 22.92 -5.16
N ALA A 524 -1.48 23.96 -5.25
CA ALA A 524 -2.46 24.11 -6.33
C ALA A 524 -1.80 24.21 -7.71
N LEU A 525 -0.76 25.04 -7.85
CA LEU A 525 -0.01 25.16 -9.10
C LEU A 525 0.67 23.85 -9.50
N SER A 526 1.20 23.11 -8.52
CA SER A 526 1.83 21.80 -8.76
C SER A 526 0.81 20.75 -9.20
N ILE A 527 -0.40 20.74 -8.62
CA ILE A 527 -1.51 19.86 -9.02
C ILE A 527 -1.98 20.20 -10.44
N LEU A 528 -2.14 21.47 -10.77
CA LEU A 528 -2.52 21.89 -12.13
C LEU A 528 -1.47 21.44 -13.17
N LEU A 529 -0.18 21.58 -12.84
CA LEU A 529 0.89 21.11 -13.70
C LEU A 529 0.90 19.57 -13.85
N ALA A 530 0.75 18.85 -12.75
CA ALA A 530 0.71 17.38 -12.75
C ALA A 530 -0.52 16.85 -13.49
N GLY A 531 -1.71 17.39 -13.20
CA GLY A 531 -2.98 17.02 -13.79
C GLY A 531 -3.03 17.30 -15.29
N SER A 532 -2.66 18.51 -15.72
CA SER A 532 -2.61 18.85 -17.15
C SER A 532 -1.64 17.93 -17.92
N SER A 533 -0.47 17.65 -17.34
CA SER A 533 0.51 16.74 -17.94
C SER A 533 -0.03 15.30 -18.06
N LEU A 534 -0.68 14.79 -17.02
CA LEU A 534 -1.29 13.45 -17.03
C LEU A 534 -2.45 13.35 -18.04
N VAL A 535 -3.28 14.39 -18.17
CA VAL A 535 -4.36 14.47 -19.17
C VAL A 535 -3.79 14.52 -20.59
N CYS A 536 -2.71 15.27 -20.83
CA CYS A 536 -2.03 15.27 -22.12
C CYS A 536 -1.47 13.88 -22.47
N LEU A 537 -0.91 13.17 -21.47
CA LEU A 537 -0.38 11.82 -21.67
C LEU A 537 -1.49 10.80 -21.98
N SER A 538 -2.66 10.93 -21.35
CA SER A 538 -3.81 10.07 -21.60
C SER A 538 -4.35 10.31 -23.01
N ARG A 539 -4.64 11.57 -23.39
CA ARG A 539 -5.16 11.96 -24.71
C ARG A 539 -4.25 11.58 -25.87
N GLY A 540 -2.94 11.79 -25.74
CA GLY A 540 -1.96 11.38 -26.76
C GLY A 540 -1.82 9.86 -26.90
N THR A 541 -2.49 9.05 -26.07
CA THR A 541 -2.55 7.58 -26.23
C THR A 541 -3.78 7.16 -27.04
N TRP A 542 -4.85 7.97 -27.05
CA TRP A 542 -6.05 7.73 -27.87
C TRP A 542 -5.82 8.06 -29.34
N ALA A 543 -5.20 9.22 -29.63
CA ALA A 543 -4.91 9.63 -31.02
C ALA A 543 -4.06 8.61 -31.80
N GLN A 544 -3.10 7.96 -31.11
CA GLN A 544 -2.22 6.95 -31.72
C GLN A 544 -2.93 5.60 -31.95
N LYS A 545 -4.04 5.36 -31.22
CA LYS A 545 -4.88 4.17 -31.38
C LYS A 545 -5.86 4.35 -32.55
N ASP A 546 -6.26 5.59 -32.83
CA ASP A 546 -7.08 5.95 -33.98
C ASP A 546 -6.26 6.05 -35.28
N GLU A 547 -5.01 6.55 -35.24
CA GLU A 547 -4.11 6.54 -36.40
C GLU A 547 -3.60 5.14 -36.78
N GLY A 548 -3.49 4.22 -35.80
CA GLY A 548 -3.16 2.81 -36.03
C GLY A 548 -4.28 1.97 -36.66
N ASN A 549 -5.44 2.57 -36.94
CA ASN A 549 -6.56 1.95 -37.63
C ASN A 549 -6.72 2.45 -39.08
N SER A 550 -5.74 3.23 -39.59
CA SER A 550 -5.63 3.52 -41.03
C SER A 550 -4.98 2.33 -41.73
N PRO A 551 -5.59 1.74 -42.78
CA PRO A 551 -4.98 0.65 -43.52
C PRO A 551 -3.86 1.26 -44.35
N THR A 552 -2.62 1.19 -43.88
CA THR A 552 -1.50 1.57 -44.72
C THR A 552 -0.25 0.79 -44.31
N ILE A 553 0.18 -0.05 -45.26
CA ILE A 553 1.44 -0.81 -45.36
C ILE A 553 1.39 -2.32 -44.97
N GLU A 554 0.36 -2.83 -44.27
CA GLU A 554 0.23 -4.30 -44.06
C GLU A 554 -0.54 -5.06 -45.17
N ASP A 555 -1.28 -4.37 -46.06
CA ASP A 555 -2.11 -5.01 -47.10
C ASP A 555 -1.46 -5.10 -48.50
N THR A 556 -0.19 -4.73 -48.69
CA THR A 556 0.44 -4.72 -50.03
C THR A 556 1.39 -5.90 -50.30
N LEU A 557 1.43 -6.93 -49.45
CA LEU A 557 2.36 -8.06 -49.61
C LEU A 557 1.73 -9.44 -49.55
N VAL A 558 0.41 -9.58 -49.78
CA VAL A 558 -0.22 -10.90 -49.89
C VAL A 558 -1.15 -10.96 -51.10
N GLU A 559 -0.57 -11.22 -52.27
CA GLU A 559 -1.15 -12.14 -53.26
C GLU A 559 -0.01 -12.89 -53.96
N PRO A 560 0.09 -14.22 -53.81
CA PRO A 560 0.76 -15.06 -54.79
C PRO A 560 -0.33 -15.69 -55.67
N ASP A 561 -0.54 -15.13 -56.86
CA ASP A 561 -1.20 -15.87 -57.93
C ASP A 561 -0.38 -17.12 -58.29
N SER A 562 -1.09 -18.21 -58.55
CA SER A 562 -0.62 -19.59 -58.76
C SER A 562 0.45 -19.78 -59.87
N PRO A 563 1.20 -20.91 -59.85
CA PRO A 563 2.51 -21.00 -60.48
C PRO A 563 2.47 -21.43 -61.96
N SER A 564 3.35 -20.85 -62.78
CA SER A 564 3.93 -21.55 -63.92
C SER A 564 5.46 -21.44 -63.90
N ILE A 565 6.05 -22.62 -63.68
CA ILE A 565 7.42 -23.11 -63.81
C ILE A 565 8.40 -22.19 -64.57
N SER A 566 9.52 -21.80 -63.91
CA SER A 566 10.89 -22.14 -64.33
C SER A 566 11.95 -21.56 -63.37
N GLU A 567 13.08 -22.24 -63.33
CA GLU A 567 14.14 -22.25 -62.31
C GLU A 567 14.92 -20.94 -62.15
N SER A 568 15.35 -20.61 -60.92
CA SER A 568 16.77 -20.38 -60.58
C SER A 568 17.01 -19.94 -59.12
N ASN A 569 17.86 -20.70 -58.44
CA ASN A 569 18.86 -20.37 -57.41
C ASN A 569 18.60 -19.25 -56.35
N GLY A 570 18.55 -19.69 -55.08
CA GLY A 570 19.45 -19.21 -54.02
C GLY A 570 19.03 -17.99 -53.20
N PHE A 571 19.17 -18.13 -51.87
CA PHE A 571 19.14 -17.07 -50.83
C PHE A 571 17.78 -16.39 -50.53
N SER A 572 16.94 -17.02 -49.69
CA SER A 572 15.80 -16.31 -49.05
C SER A 572 15.47 -16.73 -47.62
N GLY A 573 16.35 -17.47 -46.93
CA GLY A 573 16.11 -17.95 -45.56
C GLY A 573 16.58 -17.02 -44.42
N ASP A 574 17.45 -16.04 -44.72
CA ASP A 574 18.14 -15.23 -43.70
C ASP A 574 17.49 -13.85 -43.46
N SER A 575 16.78 -13.32 -44.47
CA SER A 575 16.09 -12.02 -44.40
C SER A 575 14.86 -12.09 -43.47
N ASP A 576 14.03 -13.13 -43.58
CA ASP A 576 12.82 -13.30 -42.75
C ASP A 576 13.12 -13.50 -41.26
N ARG A 577 14.22 -14.20 -40.94
CA ARG A 577 14.69 -14.34 -39.56
C ARG A 577 15.22 -13.02 -39.01
N GLY A 578 15.91 -12.22 -39.84
CA GLY A 578 16.39 -10.89 -39.48
C GLY A 578 15.26 -9.91 -39.20
N ILE A 579 14.21 -9.90 -40.03
CA ILE A 579 13.02 -9.06 -39.87
C ILE A 579 12.23 -9.48 -38.64
N THR A 580 12.02 -10.78 -38.43
CA THR A 580 11.33 -11.31 -37.23
C THR A 580 12.10 -10.96 -35.95
N PHE A 581 13.43 -11.12 -35.93
CA PHE A 581 14.27 -10.73 -34.80
C PHE A 581 14.25 -9.21 -34.57
N TYR A 582 14.26 -8.42 -35.64
CA TYR A 582 14.15 -6.97 -35.55
C TYR A 582 12.80 -6.54 -34.95
N ILE A 583 11.68 -7.08 -35.44
CA ILE A 583 10.33 -6.82 -34.93
C ILE A 583 10.21 -7.24 -33.47
N VAL A 584 10.73 -8.41 -33.09
CA VAL A 584 10.76 -8.88 -31.69
C VAL A 584 11.61 -7.93 -30.83
N SER A 585 12.78 -7.50 -31.30
CA SER A 585 13.66 -6.57 -30.58
C SER A 585 13.06 -5.16 -30.43
N VAL A 586 12.34 -4.69 -31.44
CA VAL A 586 11.64 -3.40 -31.43
C VAL A 586 10.43 -3.49 -30.51
N ARG A 587 9.66 -4.58 -30.56
CA ARG A 587 8.54 -4.85 -29.63
C ARG A 587 9.02 -4.98 -28.19
N GLU A 588 10.14 -5.64 -27.93
CA GLU A 588 10.77 -5.70 -26.60
C GLU A 588 11.23 -4.32 -26.13
N ARG A 589 11.82 -3.49 -27.00
CA ARG A 589 12.21 -2.11 -26.67
C ARG A 589 11.00 -1.22 -26.38
N LEU A 590 9.94 -1.29 -27.19
CA LEU A 590 8.68 -0.58 -26.96
C LEU A 590 8.04 -1.00 -25.63
N GLN A 591 7.98 -2.30 -25.34
CA GLN A 591 7.47 -2.82 -24.07
C GLN A 591 8.31 -2.36 -22.86
N LEU A 592 9.64 -2.26 -23.00
CA LEU A 592 10.52 -1.75 -21.94
C LEU A 592 10.29 -0.25 -21.69
N VAL A 593 10.08 0.55 -22.74
CA VAL A 593 9.75 1.98 -22.64
C VAL A 593 8.37 2.17 -22.00
N ASP A 594 7.36 1.44 -22.44
CA ASP A 594 6.00 1.51 -21.88
C ASP A 594 5.96 1.13 -20.41
N ARG A 595 6.72 0.11 -20.02
CA ARG A 595 6.87 -0.33 -18.63
C ARG A 595 7.57 0.68 -17.75
N GLN A 596 8.57 1.39 -18.30
CA GLN A 596 9.24 2.46 -17.58
C GLN A 596 8.32 3.67 -17.42
N VAL A 597 7.55 4.03 -18.46
CA VAL A 597 6.55 5.11 -18.39
C VAL A 597 5.44 4.77 -17.40
N ALA A 598 4.92 3.53 -17.40
CA ALA A 598 3.89 3.08 -16.45
C ALA A 598 4.33 3.24 -14.98
N ARG A 599 5.59 2.92 -14.66
CA ARG A 599 6.18 3.12 -13.33
C ARG A 599 6.21 4.57 -12.89
N HIS A 600 6.65 5.47 -13.76
CA HIS A 600 6.69 6.90 -13.47
C HIS A 600 5.27 7.50 -13.44
N LEU A 601 4.33 6.94 -14.20
CA LEU A 601 2.93 7.35 -14.16
C LEU A 601 2.26 6.97 -12.83
N ILE A 602 2.50 5.75 -12.32
CA ILE A 602 2.06 5.34 -10.98
C ILE A 602 2.66 6.27 -9.93
N LEU A 603 3.95 6.58 -10.06
CA LEU A 603 4.61 7.54 -9.18
C LEU A 603 3.91 8.89 -9.21
N CYS A 604 3.69 9.48 -10.39
CA CYS A 604 3.03 10.77 -10.52
C CYS A 604 1.63 10.75 -9.90
N LEU A 605 0.85 9.69 -10.13
CA LEU A 605 -0.48 9.56 -9.52
C LEU A 605 -0.42 9.54 -8.00
N LEU A 606 0.50 8.75 -7.42
CA LEU A 606 0.69 8.69 -5.97
C LEU A 606 1.13 10.04 -5.39
N LEU A 607 2.04 10.75 -6.07
CA LEU A 607 2.47 12.09 -5.67
C LEU A 607 1.32 13.11 -5.76
N THR A 608 0.48 13.04 -6.80
CA THR A 608 -0.70 13.91 -6.95
C THR A 608 -1.72 13.67 -5.84
N VAL A 609 -1.93 12.42 -5.41
CA VAL A 609 -2.80 12.11 -4.25
C VAL A 609 -2.24 12.75 -2.97
N CYS A 610 -0.93 12.66 -2.74
CA CYS A 610 -0.28 13.32 -1.60
C CYS A 610 -0.45 14.85 -1.66
N LEU A 611 -0.29 15.45 -2.85
CA LEU A 611 -0.53 16.88 -3.06
C LEU A 611 -1.97 17.28 -2.78
N PHE A 612 -2.94 16.49 -3.24
CA PHE A 612 -4.36 16.77 -3.04
C PHE A 612 -4.73 16.74 -1.56
N ALA A 613 -4.16 15.80 -0.79
CA ALA A 613 -4.35 15.77 0.65
C ALA A 613 -3.79 17.02 1.34
N ASN A 614 -2.58 17.46 0.98
CA ASN A 614 -1.98 18.69 1.50
C ASN A 614 -2.81 19.93 1.13
N LEU A 615 -3.27 20.02 -0.12
CA LEU A 615 -4.15 21.11 -0.55
C LEU A 615 -5.45 21.11 0.26
N SER A 616 -6.07 19.94 0.43
CA SER A 616 -7.29 19.80 1.23
C SER A 616 -7.07 20.20 2.69
N SER A 617 -5.92 19.89 3.27
CA SER A 617 -5.58 20.27 4.65
C SER A 617 -5.44 21.79 4.78
N CYS A 618 -4.73 22.42 3.84
CA CYS A 618 -4.57 23.88 3.84
C CYS A 618 -5.89 24.62 3.60
N LEU A 619 -6.71 24.15 2.65
CA LEU A 619 -8.03 24.72 2.39
C LEU A 619 -8.96 24.58 3.60
N TRP A 620 -8.90 23.46 4.32
CA TRP A 620 -9.70 23.29 5.54
C TRP A 620 -9.36 24.35 6.60
N LEU A 621 -8.07 24.61 6.85
CA LEU A 621 -7.63 25.64 7.80
C LEU A 621 -7.98 27.07 7.37
N LEU A 622 -8.05 27.33 6.06
CA LEU A 622 -8.45 28.64 5.54
C LEU A 622 -9.94 28.89 5.68
N LEU A 623 -10.76 27.85 5.54
CA LEU A 623 -12.22 27.93 5.54
C LEU A 623 -12.86 27.71 6.92
N ASN A 624 -12.22 26.91 7.78
CA ASN A 624 -12.76 26.52 9.08
C ASN A 624 -11.82 26.94 10.21
N SER A 625 -12.39 27.57 11.24
CA SER A 625 -11.68 27.99 12.46
C SER A 625 -11.59 26.89 13.52
N VAL A 626 -12.42 25.84 13.45
CA VAL A 626 -12.43 24.73 14.41
C VAL A 626 -11.85 23.47 13.78
N PRO A 627 -10.80 22.86 14.37
CA PRO A 627 -10.29 21.58 13.90
C PRO A 627 -11.30 20.48 14.26
N GLY A 628 -12.05 19.99 13.27
CA GLY A 628 -12.89 18.80 13.44
C GLY A 628 -12.05 17.51 13.46
N ARG A 629 -12.61 16.40 13.93
CA ARG A 629 -11.95 15.08 13.92
C ARG A 629 -11.40 14.72 12.54
N LEU A 630 -12.19 14.93 11.48
CA LEU A 630 -11.82 14.68 10.08
C LEU A 630 -10.54 15.45 9.66
N TYR A 631 -10.40 16.68 10.13
CA TYR A 631 -9.24 17.51 9.84
C TYR A 631 -7.97 16.96 10.51
N LEU A 632 -8.09 16.43 11.73
CA LEU A 632 -6.97 15.75 12.40
C LEU A 632 -6.52 14.53 11.61
N GLU A 633 -7.46 13.73 11.09
CA GLU A 633 -7.12 12.57 10.25
C GLU A 633 -6.35 12.98 9.01
N LEU A 634 -6.82 14.05 8.37
CA LEU A 634 -6.17 14.60 7.20
C LEU A 634 -4.76 15.13 7.55
N GLN A 635 -4.55 15.74 8.71
CA GLN A 635 -3.25 16.27 9.12
C GLN A 635 -2.24 15.17 9.42
N PHE A 636 -2.65 14.09 10.11
CA PHE A 636 -1.80 12.90 10.27
C PHE A 636 -1.48 12.25 8.92
N PHE A 637 -2.47 12.10 8.05
CA PHE A 637 -2.25 11.58 6.70
C PHE A 637 -1.25 12.45 5.92
N CYS A 638 -1.37 13.77 5.99
CA CYS A 638 -0.44 14.70 5.34
C CYS A 638 0.97 14.57 5.90
N ALA A 639 1.14 14.44 7.23
CA ALA A 639 2.45 14.19 7.83
C ALA A 639 3.08 12.89 7.29
N VAL A 640 2.31 11.80 7.27
CA VAL A 640 2.79 10.51 6.76
C VAL A 640 3.06 10.55 5.26
N ALA A 641 2.22 11.22 4.48
CA ALA A 641 2.40 11.38 3.05
C ALA A 641 3.63 12.24 2.71
N ASN A 642 3.87 13.31 3.47
CA ASN A 642 4.99 14.22 3.26
C ASN A 642 6.31 13.60 3.67
N TYR A 643 6.41 13.00 4.86
CA TYR A 643 7.68 12.42 5.33
C TYR A 643 7.91 10.99 4.83
N GLY A 644 6.82 10.24 4.60
CA GLY A 644 6.83 8.87 4.08
C GLY A 644 6.76 8.76 2.56
N GLN A 645 6.73 9.89 1.82
CA GLN A 645 6.64 9.93 0.36
C GLN A 645 7.66 8.98 -0.30
N VAL A 646 8.85 8.84 0.30
CA VAL A 646 9.96 8.00 -0.16
C VAL A 646 9.59 6.52 -0.27
N ASN A 647 8.83 6.00 0.70
CA ASN A 647 8.43 4.58 0.72
C ASN A 647 7.54 4.26 -0.48
N VAL A 648 6.65 5.18 -0.79
CA VAL A 648 5.78 5.17 -1.97
C VAL A 648 6.59 5.36 -3.25
N LEU A 649 7.59 6.26 -3.23
CA LEU A 649 8.52 6.50 -4.36
C LEU A 649 9.42 5.29 -4.70
N LYS A 650 9.92 4.55 -3.68
CA LYS A 650 10.65 3.28 -3.87
C LYS A 650 9.80 2.28 -4.64
N LEU A 651 8.51 2.19 -4.29
CA LEU A 651 7.58 1.27 -4.93
C LEU A 651 7.33 1.62 -6.41
N GLY A 652 7.12 2.90 -6.71
CA GLY A 652 6.78 3.40 -8.05
C GLY A 652 7.96 3.43 -9.05
N LEU A 653 9.11 3.99 -8.67
CA LEU A 653 10.27 4.14 -9.56
C LEU A 653 11.18 2.90 -9.58
N VAL A 654 11.35 2.30 -8.41
CA VAL A 654 12.46 1.43 -8.08
C VAL A 654 11.89 0.10 -7.60
N GLY A 655 11.07 -0.58 -8.42
CA GLY A 655 10.80 -2.01 -8.18
C GLY A 655 12.16 -2.70 -8.01
N PHE A 656 12.54 -3.01 -6.75
CA PHE A 656 13.92 -2.96 -6.26
C PHE A 656 14.89 -3.53 -7.30
N PRO A 657 15.65 -2.73 -8.06
CA PRO A 657 16.68 -3.26 -8.89
C PRO A 657 17.89 -3.51 -7.99
N LEU A 658 17.85 -4.64 -7.28
CA LEU A 658 19.03 -5.48 -7.03
C LEU A 658 19.63 -6.02 -8.35
N SER A 659 19.41 -5.36 -9.50
CA SER A 659 20.29 -5.48 -10.66
C SER A 659 21.73 -5.08 -10.30
N MET A 660 21.90 -4.32 -9.21
CA MET A 660 23.18 -4.12 -8.55
C MET A 660 23.62 -5.30 -7.68
N GLY A 661 22.80 -6.29 -7.34
CA GLY A 661 23.25 -7.50 -6.66
C GLY A 661 24.37 -8.20 -7.43
N LYS A 662 24.31 -8.23 -8.77
CA LYS A 662 25.44 -8.70 -9.60
C LYS A 662 26.63 -7.74 -9.57
N SER A 663 26.41 -6.42 -9.57
CA SER A 663 27.50 -5.43 -9.58
C SER A 663 28.16 -5.21 -8.20
N PHE A 664 27.39 -5.41 -7.13
CA PHE A 664 27.75 -5.31 -5.72
C PHE A 664 28.34 -6.63 -5.24
N ALA A 665 27.80 -7.79 -5.68
CA ALA A 665 28.50 -9.07 -5.57
C ALA A 665 29.82 -9.04 -6.35
N ASN A 666 29.87 -8.47 -7.56
CA ASN A 666 31.13 -8.27 -8.28
C ASN A 666 32.07 -7.25 -7.61
N PHE A 667 31.55 -6.27 -6.87
CA PHE A 667 32.35 -5.31 -6.11
C PHE A 667 32.90 -5.90 -4.81
N MET A 668 32.10 -6.70 -4.10
CA MET A 668 32.49 -7.48 -2.91
C MET A 668 33.48 -8.58 -3.30
N CYS A 669 33.20 -9.37 -4.35
CA CYS A 669 34.13 -10.35 -4.90
C CYS A 669 35.44 -9.72 -5.42
N LYS A 670 35.44 -8.44 -5.80
CA LYS A 670 36.68 -7.71 -6.17
C LYS A 670 37.55 -7.35 -4.96
N LYS A 671 36.97 -7.27 -3.76
CA LYS A 671 37.71 -7.04 -2.51
C LYS A 671 38.25 -8.34 -1.90
N ASP A 672 37.65 -9.48 -2.20
CA ASP A 672 38.03 -10.78 -1.64
C ASP A 672 39.02 -11.59 -2.50
N PHE A 673 39.63 -11.00 -3.53
CA PHE A 673 40.74 -11.61 -4.27
C PHE A 673 41.94 -10.66 -4.37
N HIS A 674 42.71 -10.57 -3.28
CA HIS A 674 44.15 -10.36 -3.38
C HIS A 674 44.79 -11.73 -3.63
N PRO A 675 45.35 -12.03 -4.81
CA PRO A 675 46.12 -13.26 -4.99
C PRO A 675 47.48 -13.09 -4.32
N ALA A 676 47.55 -13.36 -3.02
CA ALA A 676 48.80 -13.69 -2.36
C ALA A 676 49.11 -15.18 -2.63
N SER A 677 49.76 -15.45 -3.77
CA SER A 677 50.68 -16.57 -3.98
C SER A 677 50.96 -16.73 -5.47
N LYS A 678 51.93 -15.96 -5.98
CA LYS A 678 52.80 -16.44 -7.05
C LYS A 678 54.09 -16.89 -6.39
N SER A 679 54.18 -18.15 -6.00
CA SER A 679 55.48 -18.78 -5.69
C SER A 679 55.56 -20.17 -6.30
N ASN A 680 56.42 -20.28 -7.32
CA ASN A 680 57.26 -21.44 -7.61
C ASN A 680 56.56 -22.78 -7.86
N ILE A 681 56.25 -23.05 -9.13
CA ILE A 681 56.43 -24.40 -9.68
C ILE A 681 57.54 -24.29 -10.72
N LYS A 682 58.76 -24.63 -10.27
CA LYS A 682 59.91 -24.92 -11.14
C LYS A 682 59.57 -26.16 -11.96
N LYS A 683 59.73 -26.05 -13.29
CA LYS A 683 60.00 -27.20 -14.16
C LYS A 683 61.27 -27.90 -13.64
N VAL A 684 61.18 -29.19 -13.36
CA VAL A 684 62.32 -30.11 -13.39
C VAL A 684 61.84 -31.40 -14.05
N SER A 685 62.57 -31.74 -15.12
CA SER A 685 62.70 -32.98 -15.89
C SER A 685 61.66 -34.09 -15.70
#